data_AF-A0A5D0PZL6-F1
#
_entry.id   AF-A0A5D0PZL6-F1
#
_cell.length_a   1.000
_cell.length_b   1.000
_cell.length_c   1.000
_cell.angle_alpha   90.00
_cell.angle_beta   90.00
_cell.angle_gamma   90.00
#
_symmetry.space_group_name_H-M   'P 1'
#
loop_
_entity.id
_entity.type
_entity.pdbx_description
1 polymer ?
#
loop_
_entity_poly.entity_id
_entity_poly.type
_entity_poly.pdbx_seq_one_letter_code
_entity_poly.pdbx_strand_id
1 'polypeptide(L)'
;MWLAEEVAHAERRPERVREELLKHLREERIEPPTSGRISRIVASALHNAEVTWSMRIASRLSPETTQRIYALVGIDDASRTAAEAAGDRQEPTGQTPAEEVEDDEDLDVLAFIKSAPGNVSLESMMTEIRKLAAVRAIELPPGLFADVAPKVLAAWRARAAVEAPSHMRTHPRELAVLLLAALVCEREREITDTLVELLIVTVHRIKARADSKVTKELINAFKRVTGKENILFKVADAALGHPDDPVRAVIFPAVSGGEQTLKDLVHEFKTKGPAYRTTVQTTLRASYTNHYRRGLIALLDTLEFKSNNTAYQPVIEALELIRRYAKAGNTTYYPRGEVVPEHRGTAGDWENLVFKNDKRGRRRVVRMVYEIVTFQALREALRCKEIWVVGAHSFRDPEEDLPKDFATRRVENYAELRKPLDPKDFIAELKAEMRAELEALNTALPKLDWLTISERKSGAIKLTKIGPADEPQNLRKIKKEVGRRWGSVPLIDMLKEAVLRTGCLNAVTSVAGTSSLKPEVLAERLMLAIFGYGTNTGIRAVASGGHAHSEDDIRYVRRRYLTPQIATDIAIAIANATFTARDVELWGEGTTTVASDSTHVRAYDQNIFTEWHSRYGGRGILIYWHIERGSMVVHSQTLRASASEVHAMIEGAVRHGTTMKVEGNYVDSHGQTEIGFGVSRLLGFDLLPRIKQINKVKLYRVESGESDLYPRLTPAMTRPH
;
A
#
# COMPACT_ATOMS: atom_id res chain seq x y z
N MET A 1 -7.73 -40.07 5.91
CA MET A 1 -7.20 -39.56 7.19
C MET A 1 -6.03 -38.64 6.89
N TRP A 2 -4.90 -39.17 6.38
CA TRP A 2 -3.72 -38.38 5.95
C TRP A 2 -4.05 -37.09 5.18
N LEU A 3 -4.79 -37.16 4.07
CA LEU A 3 -5.08 -35.98 3.23
C LEU A 3 -5.85 -34.88 3.99
N ALA A 4 -6.68 -35.26 4.97
CA ALA A 4 -7.43 -34.29 5.77
C ALA A 4 -6.52 -33.58 6.78
N GLU A 5 -5.69 -34.36 7.48
CA GLU A 5 -4.87 -33.90 8.61
C GLU A 5 -3.60 -33.17 8.18
N GLU A 6 -2.89 -33.70 7.18
CA GLU A 6 -1.57 -33.21 6.77
C GLU A 6 -1.65 -32.16 5.66
N VAL A 7 -2.73 -32.16 4.86
CA VAL A 7 -2.86 -31.28 3.69
C VAL A 7 -4.06 -30.34 3.84
N ALA A 8 -5.27 -30.87 3.99
CA ALA A 8 -6.50 -30.08 3.94
C ALA A 8 -6.69 -29.15 5.17
N HIS A 9 -6.01 -29.42 6.29
CA HIS A 9 -5.95 -28.50 7.42
C HIS A 9 -5.21 -27.20 7.08
N ALA A 10 -4.21 -27.26 6.20
CA ALA A 10 -3.40 -26.11 5.81
C ALA A 10 -3.77 -25.55 4.43
N GLU A 11 -4.45 -26.31 3.57
CA GLU A 11 -4.82 -25.94 2.20
C GLU A 11 -6.31 -26.21 1.93
N ARG A 12 -7.00 -25.21 1.39
CA ARG A 12 -8.45 -25.24 1.12
C ARG A 12 -8.78 -25.30 -0.36
N ARG A 13 -7.82 -25.03 -1.25
CA ARG A 13 -8.01 -25.09 -2.71
C ARG A 13 -8.06 -26.55 -3.18
N PRO A 14 -9.19 -27.02 -3.75
CA PRO A 14 -9.32 -28.41 -4.17
C PRO A 14 -8.21 -28.89 -5.11
N GLU A 15 -7.77 -28.04 -6.05
CA GLU A 15 -6.71 -28.41 -7.00
C GLU A 15 -5.34 -28.60 -6.32
N ARG A 16 -5.00 -27.78 -5.32
CA ARG A 16 -3.75 -27.96 -4.56
C ARG A 16 -3.78 -29.22 -3.70
N VAL A 17 -4.91 -29.48 -3.04
CA VAL A 17 -5.10 -30.72 -2.28
C VAL A 17 -5.05 -31.94 -3.20
N ARG A 18 -5.57 -31.82 -4.43
CA ARG A 18 -5.46 -32.85 -5.47
C ARG A 18 -4.03 -33.07 -5.92
N GLU A 19 -3.26 -32.02 -6.14
CA GLU A 19 -1.84 -32.09 -6.51
C GLU A 19 -1.04 -32.85 -5.45
N GLU A 20 -1.22 -32.51 -4.16
CA GLU A 20 -0.55 -33.20 -3.05
C GLU A 20 -1.01 -34.65 -2.90
N LEU A 21 -2.30 -34.94 -3.09
CA LEU A 21 -2.78 -36.32 -3.13
C LEU A 21 -2.10 -37.12 -4.25
N LEU A 22 -2.03 -36.55 -5.46
CA LEU A 22 -1.39 -37.21 -6.60
C LEU A 22 0.12 -37.39 -6.40
N LYS A 23 0.78 -36.43 -5.75
CA LYS A 23 2.20 -36.51 -5.40
C LYS A 23 2.44 -37.63 -4.38
N HIS A 24 1.65 -37.67 -3.31
CA HIS A 24 1.75 -38.71 -2.28
C HIS A 24 1.49 -40.11 -2.86
N LEU A 25 0.48 -40.27 -3.72
CA LEU A 25 0.23 -41.55 -4.40
C LEU A 25 1.44 -41.98 -5.27
N ARG A 26 2.14 -41.05 -5.92
CA ARG A 26 3.36 -41.37 -6.67
C ARG A 26 4.52 -41.78 -5.76
N GLU A 27 4.71 -41.08 -4.65
CA GLU A 27 5.76 -41.37 -3.67
C GLU A 27 5.55 -42.76 -3.05
N GLU A 28 4.31 -43.10 -2.72
CA GLU A 28 3.90 -44.42 -2.20
C GLU A 28 3.77 -45.50 -3.31
N ARG A 29 4.03 -45.13 -4.57
CA ARG A 29 3.92 -46.02 -5.74
C ARG A 29 2.53 -46.67 -5.90
N ILE A 30 1.49 -45.94 -5.52
CA ILE A 30 0.08 -46.33 -5.66
C ILE A 30 -0.47 -45.79 -6.98
N GLU A 31 -1.12 -46.65 -7.77
CA GLU A 31 -1.80 -46.23 -8.99
C GLU A 31 -2.96 -45.26 -8.66
N PRO A 32 -3.03 -44.07 -9.29
CA PRO A 32 -4.08 -43.11 -8.98
C PRO A 32 -5.46 -43.64 -9.38
N PRO A 33 -6.48 -43.51 -8.52
CA PRO A 33 -7.84 -43.92 -8.87
C PRO A 33 -8.43 -43.01 -9.94
N THR A 34 -9.62 -43.35 -10.44
CA THR A 34 -10.31 -42.54 -11.45
C THR A 34 -10.47 -41.08 -11.01
N SER A 35 -10.44 -40.15 -11.96
CA SER A 35 -10.54 -38.71 -11.70
C SER A 35 -11.74 -38.35 -10.81
N GLY A 36 -12.92 -38.95 -11.07
CA GLY A 36 -14.12 -38.75 -10.25
C GLY A 36 -14.02 -39.33 -8.84
N ARG A 37 -13.18 -40.36 -8.61
CA ARG A 37 -12.89 -40.84 -7.26
C ARG A 37 -11.93 -39.90 -6.54
N ILE A 38 -10.92 -39.37 -7.22
CA ILE A 38 -9.99 -38.35 -6.69
C ILE A 38 -10.77 -37.13 -6.22
N SER A 39 -11.66 -36.56 -7.05
CA SER A 39 -12.46 -35.39 -6.68
C SER A 39 -13.31 -35.63 -5.43
N ARG A 40 -13.89 -36.83 -5.27
CA ARG A 40 -14.64 -37.20 -4.06
C ARG A 40 -13.75 -37.34 -2.83
N ILE A 41 -12.55 -37.91 -2.97
CA ILE A 41 -11.58 -38.01 -1.87
C ILE A 41 -11.16 -36.62 -1.39
N VAL A 42 -10.84 -35.72 -2.34
CA VAL A 42 -10.46 -34.33 -2.05
C VAL A 42 -11.60 -33.59 -1.36
N ALA A 43 -12.83 -33.66 -1.89
CA ALA A 43 -14.00 -33.02 -1.28
C ALA A 43 -14.27 -33.55 0.13
N SER A 44 -14.14 -34.87 0.35
CA SER A 44 -14.31 -35.46 1.68
C SER A 44 -13.21 -35.02 2.65
N ALA A 45 -11.95 -34.94 2.21
CA ALA A 45 -10.84 -34.47 3.04
C ALA A 45 -11.03 -33.01 3.45
N LEU A 46 -11.43 -32.14 2.53
CA LEU A 46 -11.72 -30.73 2.80
C LEU A 46 -12.90 -30.54 3.77
N HIS A 47 -13.96 -31.36 3.61
CA HIS A 47 -15.10 -31.33 4.51
C HIS A 47 -14.71 -31.79 5.92
N ASN A 48 -14.01 -32.92 6.04
CA ASN A 48 -13.57 -33.45 7.33
C ASN A 48 -12.63 -32.46 8.04
N ALA A 49 -11.70 -31.84 7.29
CA ALA A 49 -10.85 -30.78 7.82
C ALA A 49 -11.66 -29.59 8.38
N GLU A 50 -12.74 -29.17 7.70
CA GLU A 50 -13.61 -28.09 8.18
C GLU A 50 -14.37 -28.48 9.45
N VAL A 51 -14.92 -29.69 9.48
CA VAL A 51 -15.63 -30.22 10.66
C VAL A 51 -14.67 -30.26 11.86
N THR A 52 -13.48 -30.84 11.69
CA THR A 52 -12.45 -30.90 12.74
C THR A 52 -12.06 -29.50 13.23
N TRP A 53 -11.83 -28.55 12.32
CA TRP A 53 -11.51 -27.17 12.69
C TRP A 53 -12.68 -26.49 13.41
N SER A 54 -13.91 -26.68 12.96
CA SER A 54 -15.09 -26.07 13.58
C SER A 54 -15.24 -26.51 15.04
N MET A 55 -15.09 -27.81 15.31
CA MET A 55 -15.11 -28.35 16.67
C MET A 55 -13.94 -27.84 17.51
N ARG A 56 -12.73 -27.81 16.93
CA ARG A 56 -11.51 -27.39 17.63
C ARG A 56 -11.49 -25.92 17.99
N ILE A 57 -12.00 -25.04 17.12
CA ILE A 57 -12.10 -23.61 17.40
C ILE A 57 -13.23 -23.35 18.40
N ALA A 58 -14.39 -24.00 18.22
CA ALA A 58 -15.50 -23.87 19.16
C ALA A 58 -15.12 -24.31 20.58
N SER A 59 -14.34 -25.38 20.74
CA SER A 59 -13.90 -25.86 22.07
C SER A 59 -12.86 -24.99 22.76
N ARG A 60 -12.23 -24.05 22.05
CA ARG A 60 -11.28 -23.07 22.62
C ARG A 60 -11.98 -21.83 23.19
N LEU A 61 -13.28 -21.68 22.95
CA LEU A 61 -14.06 -20.51 23.35
C LEU A 61 -14.82 -20.79 24.63
N SER A 62 -14.93 -19.79 25.50
CA SER A 62 -15.83 -19.88 26.66
C SER A 62 -17.29 -19.79 26.23
N PRO A 63 -18.24 -20.33 27.01
CA PRO A 63 -19.66 -20.20 26.71
C PRO A 63 -20.11 -18.75 26.52
N GLU A 64 -19.58 -17.82 27.31
CA GLU A 64 -19.89 -16.39 27.23
C GLU A 64 -19.40 -15.78 25.91
N THR A 65 -18.15 -16.06 25.51
CA THR A 65 -17.62 -15.60 24.22
C THR A 65 -18.41 -16.20 23.06
N THR A 66 -18.76 -17.50 23.12
CA THR A 66 -19.60 -18.15 22.11
C THR A 66 -20.96 -17.47 22.00
N GLN A 67 -21.60 -17.13 23.11
CA GLN A 67 -22.89 -16.43 23.11
C GLN A 67 -22.77 -15.04 22.46
N ARG A 68 -21.73 -14.26 22.79
CA ARG A 68 -21.50 -12.94 22.16
C ARG A 68 -21.26 -13.04 20.65
N ILE A 69 -20.54 -14.07 20.20
CA ILE A 69 -20.36 -14.34 18.76
C ILE A 69 -21.71 -14.63 18.09
N TYR A 70 -22.58 -15.43 18.73
CA TYR A 70 -23.90 -15.75 18.22
C TYR A 70 -24.88 -14.59 18.20
N ALA A 71 -24.78 -13.71 19.19
CA ALA A 71 -25.60 -12.50 19.27
C ALA A 71 -25.39 -11.59 18.04
N LEU A 72 -24.22 -11.65 17.38
CA LEU A 72 -23.98 -10.93 16.12
C LEU A 72 -24.94 -11.30 15.00
N VAL A 73 -25.54 -12.49 15.04
CA VAL A 73 -26.57 -12.91 14.09
C VAL A 73 -27.94 -12.92 14.72
N GLY A 74 -28.18 -12.18 15.81
CA GLY A 74 -29.50 -12.07 16.46
C GLY A 74 -30.04 -13.40 16.99
N ILE A 75 -29.17 -14.31 17.41
CA ILE A 75 -29.54 -15.53 18.14
C ILE A 75 -29.07 -15.34 19.57
N ASP A 76 -30.00 -15.24 20.52
CA ASP A 76 -29.70 -15.39 21.94
C ASP A 76 -30.08 -16.81 22.37
N ASP A 77 -29.21 -17.51 23.13
CA ASP A 77 -29.49 -18.87 23.60
C ASP A 77 -30.78 -18.92 24.46
N ALA A 78 -31.14 -17.80 25.12
CA ALA A 78 -32.41 -17.63 25.83
C ALA A 78 -33.64 -17.61 24.90
N SER A 79 -33.51 -17.05 23.69
CA SER A 79 -34.57 -17.03 22.68
C SER A 79 -34.74 -18.38 21.95
N ARG A 80 -33.69 -19.21 21.89
CA ARG A 80 -33.77 -20.58 21.38
C ARG A 80 -34.46 -21.54 22.34
N THR A 81 -34.21 -21.43 23.65
CA THR A 81 -34.94 -22.23 24.66
C THR A 81 -36.44 -21.90 24.65
N ALA A 82 -36.82 -20.66 24.36
CA ALA A 82 -38.22 -20.27 24.16
C ALA A 82 -38.81 -20.79 22.85
N ALA A 83 -38.05 -20.78 21.74
CA ALA A 83 -38.50 -21.29 20.44
C ALA A 83 -38.58 -22.83 20.38
N GLU A 84 -37.68 -23.54 21.05
CA GLU A 84 -37.73 -25.01 21.20
C GLU A 84 -38.83 -25.45 22.18
N ALA A 85 -39.22 -24.60 23.13
CA ALA A 85 -40.39 -24.82 23.99
C ALA A 85 -41.74 -24.51 23.29
N ALA A 86 -41.74 -23.68 22.26
CA ALA A 86 -42.90 -23.34 21.44
C ALA A 86 -42.98 -24.24 20.20
N GLY A 87 -43.17 -25.54 20.41
CA GLY A 87 -43.44 -26.49 19.33
C GLY A 87 -44.74 -26.15 18.58
N ASP A 88 -44.66 -26.24 17.25
CA ASP A 88 -45.75 -26.25 16.26
C ASP A 88 -46.84 -25.18 16.40
N ARG A 89 -46.73 -24.08 15.65
CA ARG A 89 -47.91 -23.39 15.07
C ARG A 89 -47.67 -22.86 13.65
N GLN A 90 -48.54 -23.36 12.77
CA GLN A 90 -48.83 -23.04 11.37
C GLN A 90 -48.46 -21.65 10.83
N GLU A 91 -47.96 -21.66 9.59
CA GLU A 91 -47.91 -20.52 8.67
C GLU A 91 -49.28 -19.85 8.49
N PRO A 92 -49.30 -18.52 8.32
CA PRO A 92 -50.29 -17.90 7.47
C PRO A 92 -49.64 -17.21 6.26
N THR A 93 -50.29 -17.42 5.14
CA THR A 93 -50.04 -16.92 3.80
C THR A 93 -50.28 -15.41 3.66
N GLY A 94 -49.31 -14.72 3.06
CA GLY A 94 -49.43 -13.59 2.10
C GLY A 94 -50.27 -12.35 2.41
N GLN A 95 -49.65 -11.16 2.40
CA GLN A 95 -49.82 -10.10 1.36
C GLN A 95 -49.20 -8.74 1.77
N THR A 96 -48.27 -8.26 0.92
CA THR A 96 -47.92 -6.87 0.52
C THR A 96 -47.47 -5.79 1.52
N PRO A 97 -46.65 -4.81 1.05
CA PRO A 97 -45.67 -4.08 1.88
C PRO A 97 -46.27 -2.81 2.48
N ALA A 98 -46.07 -2.64 3.78
CA ALA A 98 -46.26 -1.36 4.46
C ALA A 98 -44.88 -0.82 4.83
N GLU A 99 -44.67 0.45 4.50
CA GLU A 99 -43.54 1.27 4.88
C GLU A 99 -43.46 1.33 6.41
N GLU A 100 -42.47 0.66 7.00
CA GLU A 100 -42.07 0.90 8.37
C GLU A 100 -40.87 1.85 8.37
N VAL A 101 -41.15 3.07 8.82
CA VAL A 101 -40.17 4.00 9.36
C VAL A 101 -39.65 3.34 10.65
N GLU A 102 -38.48 2.72 10.58
CA GLU A 102 -37.80 2.17 11.76
C GLU A 102 -36.71 3.15 12.25
N ASP A 103 -36.74 3.35 13.56
CA ASP A 103 -35.91 4.24 14.34
C ASP A 103 -34.40 3.98 14.18
N ASP A 104 -33.64 5.07 14.11
CA ASP A 104 -32.23 5.17 13.70
C ASP A 104 -31.21 4.77 14.81
N GLU A 105 -31.53 3.86 15.74
CA GLU A 105 -30.65 3.55 16.89
C GLU A 105 -30.08 2.11 16.98
N ASP A 106 -30.60 1.12 16.24
CA ASP A 106 -30.04 -0.24 16.22
C ASP A 106 -29.30 -0.55 14.90
N LEU A 107 -28.10 0.00 14.74
CA LEU A 107 -27.16 -0.53 13.75
C LEU A 107 -26.86 -1.99 14.09
N ASP A 108 -27.31 -2.94 13.25
CA ASP A 108 -26.90 -4.35 13.28
C ASP A 108 -25.38 -4.42 13.46
N VAL A 109 -24.94 -4.85 14.66
CA VAL A 109 -23.53 -4.83 15.08
C VAL A 109 -22.65 -5.56 14.06
N LEU A 110 -23.16 -6.63 13.46
CA LEU A 110 -22.45 -7.37 12.42
C LEU A 110 -22.28 -6.53 11.14
N ALA A 111 -23.33 -5.82 10.72
CA ALA A 111 -23.24 -4.89 9.59
C ALA A 111 -22.26 -3.75 9.88
N PHE A 112 -22.27 -3.22 11.11
CA PHE A 112 -21.32 -2.19 11.55
C PHE A 112 -19.87 -2.69 11.51
N ILE A 113 -19.59 -3.89 12.02
CA ILE A 113 -18.26 -4.53 11.97
C ILE A 113 -17.81 -4.75 10.51
N LYS A 114 -18.72 -5.20 9.63
CA LYS A 114 -18.45 -5.45 8.21
C LYS A 114 -18.24 -4.19 7.36
N SER A 115 -18.69 -3.03 7.85
CA SER A 115 -18.61 -1.77 7.08
C SER A 115 -17.17 -1.34 6.78
N ALA A 116 -16.97 -0.82 5.57
CA ALA A 116 -15.70 -0.23 5.13
C ALA A 116 -15.47 1.14 5.80
N PRO A 117 -14.21 1.57 5.96
CA PRO A 117 -13.93 2.89 6.51
C PRO A 117 -14.30 4.01 5.53
N GLY A 118 -14.78 5.13 6.09
CA GLY A 118 -15.11 6.34 5.33
C GLY A 118 -13.89 7.10 4.81
N ASN A 119 -14.10 8.35 4.40
CA ASN A 119 -13.01 9.24 3.98
C ASN A 119 -12.07 9.58 5.16
N VAL A 120 -10.87 10.08 4.88
CA VAL A 120 -9.97 10.51 5.96
C VAL A 120 -10.54 11.75 6.65
N SER A 121 -11.11 11.56 7.84
CA SER A 121 -11.70 12.58 8.69
C SER A 121 -11.61 12.17 10.16
N LEU A 122 -11.86 13.10 11.09
CA LEU A 122 -11.97 12.77 12.51
C LEU A 122 -13.17 11.87 12.78
N GLU A 123 -14.28 12.10 12.08
CA GLU A 123 -15.49 11.30 12.23
C GLU A 123 -15.25 9.84 11.87
N SER A 124 -14.62 9.58 10.72
CA SER A 124 -14.22 8.24 10.32
C SER A 124 -13.29 7.61 11.36
N MET A 125 -12.33 8.35 11.89
CA MET A 125 -11.45 7.89 12.97
C MET A 125 -12.24 7.48 14.23
N MET A 126 -13.19 8.30 14.68
CA MET A 126 -14.02 7.98 15.84
C MET A 126 -14.96 6.79 15.58
N THR A 127 -15.46 6.65 14.35
CA THR A 127 -16.28 5.49 13.95
C THR A 127 -15.46 4.21 13.93
N GLU A 128 -14.25 4.21 13.40
CA GLU A 128 -13.36 3.04 13.43
C GLU A 128 -12.91 2.70 14.87
N ILE A 129 -12.72 3.69 15.76
CA ILE A 129 -12.46 3.43 17.20
C ILE A 129 -13.64 2.68 17.83
N ARG A 130 -14.88 3.14 17.58
CA ARG A 130 -16.11 2.46 18.06
C ARG A 130 -16.22 1.05 17.50
N LYS A 131 -15.87 0.86 16.22
CA LYS A 131 -15.86 -0.45 15.57
C LYS A 131 -14.85 -1.41 16.20
N LEU A 132 -13.64 -0.94 16.47
CA LEU A 132 -12.62 -1.73 17.16
C LEU A 132 -13.07 -2.11 18.59
N ALA A 133 -13.71 -1.17 19.30
CA ALA A 133 -14.27 -1.46 20.62
C ALA A 133 -15.37 -2.54 20.56
N ALA A 134 -16.28 -2.46 19.58
CA ALA A 134 -17.33 -3.47 19.38
C ALA A 134 -16.75 -4.86 19.07
N VAL A 135 -15.69 -4.92 18.25
CA VAL A 135 -14.97 -6.16 17.95
C VAL A 135 -14.30 -6.73 19.20
N ARG A 136 -13.60 -5.90 19.98
CA ARG A 136 -12.91 -6.32 21.21
C ARG A 136 -13.87 -6.75 22.32
N ALA A 137 -15.08 -6.18 22.37
CA ALA A 137 -16.11 -6.55 23.33
C ALA A 137 -16.62 -8.00 23.17
N ILE A 138 -16.32 -8.65 22.03
CA ILE A 138 -16.60 -10.07 21.84
C ILE A 138 -15.66 -10.92 22.72
N GLU A 139 -14.46 -10.42 23.04
CA GLU A 139 -13.43 -11.06 23.87
C GLU A 139 -12.99 -12.42 23.29
N LEU A 140 -12.50 -12.41 22.05
CA LEU A 140 -11.84 -13.59 21.49
C LEU A 140 -10.53 -13.87 22.26
N PRO A 141 -10.24 -15.12 22.63
CA PRO A 141 -9.00 -15.45 23.33
C PRO A 141 -7.78 -15.20 22.44
N PRO A 142 -6.67 -14.70 23.00
CA PRO A 142 -5.44 -14.48 22.24
C PRO A 142 -4.92 -15.81 21.70
N GLY A 143 -4.50 -15.82 20.44
CA GLY A 143 -3.97 -17.03 19.80
C GLY A 143 -5.02 -18.08 19.42
N LEU A 144 -6.32 -17.74 19.41
CA LEU A 144 -7.41 -18.64 18.97
C LEU A 144 -7.10 -19.38 17.65
N PHE A 145 -6.46 -18.68 16.71
CA PHE A 145 -6.09 -19.16 15.38
C PHE A 145 -4.57 -19.30 15.18
N ALA A 146 -3.77 -19.39 16.25
CA ALA A 146 -2.31 -19.39 16.15
C ALA A 146 -1.72 -20.55 15.33
N ASP A 147 -2.43 -21.67 15.25
CA ASP A 147 -2.07 -22.87 14.51
C ASP A 147 -2.84 -23.03 13.18
N VAL A 148 -3.60 -22.02 12.79
CA VAL A 148 -4.32 -21.99 11.52
C VAL A 148 -3.49 -21.25 10.48
N ALA A 149 -3.30 -21.86 9.32
CA ALA A 149 -2.61 -21.21 8.21
C ALA A 149 -3.34 -19.90 7.81
N PRO A 150 -2.63 -18.76 7.63
CA PRO A 150 -3.27 -17.47 7.36
C PRO A 150 -4.24 -17.48 6.17
N LYS A 151 -3.91 -18.24 5.11
CA LYS A 151 -4.78 -18.39 3.92
C LYS A 151 -6.10 -19.10 4.22
N VAL A 152 -6.13 -20.01 5.20
CA VAL A 152 -7.35 -20.73 5.63
C VAL A 152 -8.24 -19.79 6.44
N LEU A 153 -7.65 -19.06 7.39
CA LEU A 153 -8.36 -18.05 8.18
C LEU A 153 -8.98 -16.96 7.28
N ALA A 154 -8.21 -16.45 6.32
CA ALA A 154 -8.68 -15.47 5.34
C ALA A 154 -9.86 -16.01 4.50
N ALA A 155 -9.84 -17.29 4.14
CA ALA A 155 -10.95 -17.92 3.42
C ALA A 155 -12.23 -18.01 4.26
N TRP A 156 -12.14 -18.37 5.54
CA TRP A 156 -13.30 -18.37 6.46
C TRP A 156 -13.85 -16.97 6.69
N ARG A 157 -12.99 -15.98 6.91
CA ARG A 157 -13.40 -14.57 6.99
C ARG A 157 -14.08 -14.11 5.70
N ALA A 158 -13.55 -14.46 4.53
CA ALA A 158 -14.15 -14.08 3.25
C ALA A 158 -15.57 -14.66 3.10
N ARG A 159 -15.77 -15.92 3.51
CA ARG A 159 -17.09 -16.57 3.55
C ARG A 159 -18.06 -15.85 4.49
N ALA A 160 -17.64 -15.62 5.73
CA ALA A 160 -18.48 -14.95 6.72
C ALA A 160 -18.85 -13.51 6.34
N ALA A 161 -17.96 -12.80 5.64
CA ALA A 161 -18.20 -11.42 5.22
C ALA A 161 -19.36 -11.29 4.21
N VAL A 162 -19.54 -12.27 3.33
CA VAL A 162 -20.50 -12.21 2.20
C VAL A 162 -21.84 -12.89 2.52
N GLU A 163 -21.89 -13.71 3.55
CA GLU A 163 -23.12 -14.36 4.02
C GLU A 163 -23.98 -13.40 4.83
N ALA A 164 -25.29 -13.45 4.58
CA ALA A 164 -26.30 -12.73 5.36
C ALA A 164 -26.49 -13.41 6.72
N PRO A 165 -26.92 -12.67 7.77
CA PRO A 165 -27.17 -13.26 9.09
C PRO A 165 -28.08 -14.49 9.00
N SER A 166 -29.18 -14.43 8.24
CA SER A 166 -30.12 -15.54 8.05
C SER A 166 -29.48 -16.83 7.55
N HIS A 167 -28.56 -16.76 6.57
CA HIS A 167 -27.83 -17.93 6.08
C HIS A 167 -26.84 -18.45 7.13
N MET A 168 -26.19 -17.55 7.86
CA MET A 168 -25.28 -17.93 8.95
C MET A 168 -26.00 -18.76 10.02
N ARG A 169 -27.28 -18.45 10.31
CA ARG A 169 -28.12 -19.20 11.26
C ARG A 169 -28.41 -20.65 10.84
N THR A 170 -28.30 -20.97 9.56
CA THR A 170 -28.58 -22.33 9.04
C THR A 170 -27.40 -23.30 9.15
N HIS A 171 -26.19 -22.80 9.41
CA HIS A 171 -25.02 -23.66 9.59
C HIS A 171 -25.08 -24.41 10.92
N PRO A 172 -24.40 -25.59 11.01
CA PRO A 172 -24.09 -26.20 12.30
C PRO A 172 -23.45 -25.20 13.26
N ARG A 173 -23.67 -25.41 14.56
CA ARG A 173 -23.30 -24.41 15.58
C ARG A 173 -21.79 -24.09 15.49
N GLU A 174 -20.99 -25.13 15.54
CA GLU A 174 -19.53 -25.06 15.53
C GLU A 174 -18.99 -24.35 14.29
N LEU A 175 -19.62 -24.55 13.13
CA LEU A 175 -19.24 -23.92 11.88
C LEU A 175 -19.57 -22.42 11.89
N ALA A 176 -20.77 -22.03 12.32
CA ALA A 176 -21.13 -20.62 12.42
C ALA A 176 -20.22 -19.86 13.39
N VAL A 177 -19.88 -20.47 14.54
CA VAL A 177 -18.90 -19.91 15.49
C VAL A 177 -17.55 -19.71 14.84
N LEU A 178 -17.02 -20.74 14.16
CA LEU A 178 -15.73 -20.65 13.49
C LEU A 178 -15.72 -19.53 12.44
N LEU A 179 -16.76 -19.42 11.61
CA LEU A 179 -16.84 -18.41 10.55
C LEU A 179 -16.93 -16.99 11.11
N LEU A 180 -17.77 -16.77 12.13
CA LEU A 180 -17.92 -15.48 12.78
C LEU A 180 -16.68 -15.09 13.61
N ALA A 181 -16.07 -16.03 14.32
CA ALA A 181 -14.82 -15.80 15.04
C ALA A 181 -13.67 -15.44 14.08
N ALA A 182 -13.58 -16.12 12.94
CA ALA A 182 -12.62 -15.80 11.89
C ALA A 182 -12.84 -14.39 11.33
N LEU A 183 -14.11 -14.02 11.06
CA LEU A 183 -14.46 -12.67 10.63
C LEU A 183 -14.03 -11.63 11.65
N VAL A 184 -14.38 -11.81 12.92
CA VAL A 184 -14.10 -10.87 14.01
C VAL A 184 -12.59 -10.71 14.21
N CYS A 185 -11.83 -11.81 14.23
CA CYS A 185 -10.38 -11.80 14.41
C CYS A 185 -9.66 -11.01 13.29
N GLU A 186 -10.01 -11.28 12.03
CA GLU A 186 -9.42 -10.56 10.90
C GLU A 186 -9.93 -9.11 10.83
N ARG A 187 -11.19 -8.84 11.19
CA ARG A 187 -11.70 -7.46 11.27
C ARG A 187 -11.01 -6.65 12.37
N GLU A 188 -10.64 -7.25 13.50
CA GLU A 188 -9.84 -6.56 14.52
C GLU A 188 -8.53 -6.04 13.93
N ARG A 189 -7.83 -6.89 13.16
CA ARG A 189 -6.57 -6.55 12.48
C ARG A 189 -6.77 -5.46 11.45
N GLU A 190 -7.73 -5.63 10.55
CA GLU A 190 -8.04 -4.68 9.48
C GLU A 190 -8.42 -3.29 10.02
N ILE A 191 -9.22 -3.23 11.10
CA ILE A 191 -9.62 -1.97 11.74
C ILE A 191 -8.43 -1.33 12.45
N THR A 192 -7.61 -2.13 13.13
CA THR A 192 -6.39 -1.63 13.79
C THR A 192 -5.44 -1.01 12.77
N ASP A 193 -5.18 -1.69 11.64
CA ASP A 193 -4.38 -1.15 10.54
C ASP A 193 -5.00 0.14 9.99
N THR A 194 -6.32 0.16 9.79
CA THR A 194 -7.05 1.36 9.33
C THR A 194 -6.85 2.55 10.27
N LEU A 195 -6.90 2.33 11.59
CA LEU A 195 -6.68 3.38 12.59
C LEU A 195 -5.25 3.92 12.55
N VAL A 196 -4.25 3.04 12.34
CA VAL A 196 -2.86 3.45 12.15
C VAL A 196 -2.68 4.28 10.88
N GLU A 197 -3.32 3.88 9.78
CA GLU A 197 -3.29 4.68 8.55
C GLU A 197 -3.96 6.05 8.72
N LEU A 198 -5.11 6.10 9.39
CA LEU A 198 -5.79 7.35 9.71
C LEU A 198 -4.91 8.26 10.58
N LEU A 199 -4.14 7.70 11.53
CA LEU A 199 -3.13 8.43 12.30
C LEU A 199 -2.08 9.04 11.37
N ILE A 200 -1.44 8.21 10.53
CA ILE A 200 -0.36 8.62 9.63
C ILE A 200 -0.81 9.74 8.69
N VAL A 201 -1.99 9.61 8.09
CA VAL A 201 -2.53 10.61 7.16
C VAL A 201 -2.95 11.88 7.91
N THR A 202 -3.53 11.76 9.11
CA THR A 202 -3.92 12.92 9.92
C THR A 202 -2.70 13.74 10.34
N VAL A 203 -1.65 13.09 10.84
CA VAL A 203 -0.39 13.77 11.20
C VAL A 203 0.26 14.43 9.98
N HIS A 204 0.24 13.75 8.83
CA HIS A 204 0.73 14.33 7.57
C HIS A 204 -0.03 15.61 7.19
N ARG A 205 -1.37 15.60 7.25
CA ARG A 205 -2.21 16.77 6.94
C ARG A 205 -1.95 17.94 7.89
N ILE A 206 -1.75 17.68 9.18
CA ILE A 206 -1.42 18.72 10.18
C ILE A 206 -0.10 19.40 9.80
N LYS A 207 0.92 18.62 9.44
CA LYS A 207 2.23 19.13 8.99
C LYS A 207 2.11 19.91 7.68
N ALA A 208 1.52 19.33 6.64
CA ALA A 208 1.37 19.97 5.33
C ALA A 208 0.58 21.29 5.41
N ARG A 209 -0.45 21.36 6.26
CA ARG A 209 -1.21 22.59 6.50
C ARG A 209 -0.38 23.65 7.22
N ALA A 210 0.41 23.24 8.23
CA ALA A 210 1.32 24.15 8.91
C ALA A 210 2.36 24.70 7.94
N ASP A 211 3.04 23.84 7.18
CA ASP A 211 4.07 24.22 6.21
C ASP A 211 3.51 25.15 5.13
N SER A 212 2.33 24.85 4.60
CA SER A 212 1.67 25.70 3.59
C SER A 212 1.29 27.07 4.15
N LYS A 213 0.78 27.12 5.38
CA LYS A 213 0.37 28.39 6.02
C LYS A 213 1.58 29.23 6.43
N VAL A 214 2.62 28.59 6.99
CA VAL A 214 3.92 29.23 7.24
C VAL A 214 4.50 29.75 5.94
N THR A 215 4.54 28.95 4.88
CA THR A 215 5.06 29.38 3.57
C THR A 215 4.28 30.56 3.01
N LYS A 216 2.93 30.56 3.11
CA LYS A 216 2.10 31.69 2.68
C LYS A 216 2.31 32.95 3.53
N GLU A 217 2.35 32.82 4.85
CA GLU A 217 2.59 33.94 5.77
C GLU A 217 3.98 34.52 5.58
N LEU A 218 4.97 33.67 5.31
CA LEU A 218 6.33 34.08 5.00
C LEU A 218 6.43 34.71 3.61
N ILE A 219 5.81 34.15 2.57
CA ILE A 219 5.77 34.77 1.23
C ILE A 219 5.08 36.14 1.30
N ASN A 220 4.00 36.26 2.07
CA ASN A 220 3.33 37.54 2.29
C ASN A 220 4.19 38.52 3.10
N ALA A 221 5.03 38.02 4.00
CA ALA A 221 6.00 38.83 4.75
C ALA A 221 7.30 39.13 3.97
N PHE A 222 7.61 38.36 2.92
CA PHE A 222 8.83 38.45 2.13
C PHE A 222 8.57 39.03 0.72
N LYS A 223 8.82 40.32 0.52
CA LYS A 223 9.41 40.76 -0.76
C LYS A 223 10.88 40.36 -0.75
N ARG A 224 11.20 39.18 -1.32
CA ARG A 224 12.57 38.63 -1.33
C ARG A 224 13.53 39.56 -2.08
N VAL A 225 14.61 40.01 -1.42
CA VAL A 225 15.71 40.74 -2.09
C VAL A 225 16.64 39.71 -2.75
N THR A 226 16.73 39.72 -4.08
CA THR A 226 17.63 38.86 -4.87
C THR A 226 19.04 39.46 -4.98
N GLY A 227 20.08 38.61 -5.04
CA GLY A 227 21.47 39.06 -5.27
C GLY A 227 22.27 39.51 -4.04
N LYS A 228 22.14 38.82 -2.90
CA LYS A 228 22.70 39.22 -1.59
C LYS A 228 24.22 39.33 -1.54
N GLU A 229 24.93 38.40 -2.18
CA GLU A 229 26.40 38.41 -2.26
C GLU A 229 26.89 39.65 -3.02
N ASN A 230 26.14 40.06 -4.05
CA ASN A 230 26.44 41.25 -4.83
C ASN A 230 26.13 42.54 -4.05
N ILE A 231 25.08 42.53 -3.21
CA ILE A 231 24.77 43.65 -2.30
C ILE A 231 25.88 43.77 -1.23
N LEU A 232 26.29 42.67 -0.62
CA LEU A 232 27.38 42.66 0.38
C LEU A 232 28.70 43.16 -0.23
N PHE A 233 29.02 42.69 -1.44
CA PHE A 233 30.20 43.17 -2.17
C PHE A 233 30.14 44.67 -2.42
N LYS A 234 29.03 45.20 -2.95
CA LYS A 234 28.86 46.64 -3.22
C LYS A 234 28.89 47.50 -1.97
N VAL A 235 28.35 47.01 -0.85
CA VAL A 235 28.41 47.71 0.45
C VAL A 235 29.84 47.73 0.96
N ALA A 236 30.57 46.62 0.88
CA ALA A 236 31.97 46.55 1.32
C ALA A 236 32.90 47.40 0.44
N ASP A 237 32.73 47.35 -0.88
CA ASP A 237 33.49 48.12 -1.86
C ASP A 237 33.26 49.63 -1.68
N ALA A 238 32.01 50.05 -1.51
CA ALA A 238 31.68 51.45 -1.24
C ALA A 238 32.23 51.94 0.12
N ALA A 239 32.16 51.10 1.16
CA ALA A 239 32.71 51.43 2.48
C ALA A 239 34.25 51.55 2.49
N LEU A 240 34.95 50.75 1.68
CA LEU A 240 36.40 50.78 1.57
C LEU A 240 36.90 51.92 0.67
N GLY A 241 36.12 52.31 -0.35
CA GLY A 241 36.48 53.42 -1.25
C GLY A 241 36.33 54.80 -0.63
N HIS A 242 35.40 54.97 0.32
CA HIS A 242 35.11 56.25 0.96
C HIS A 242 34.89 56.09 2.48
N PRO A 243 35.95 55.84 3.26
CA PRO A 243 35.85 55.41 4.66
C PRO A 243 35.37 56.51 5.62
N ASP A 244 35.65 57.78 5.32
CA ASP A 244 35.33 58.92 6.19
C ASP A 244 34.02 59.64 5.84
N ASP A 245 33.36 59.22 4.75
CA ASP A 245 32.15 59.84 4.25
C ASP A 245 30.88 59.30 4.94
N PRO A 246 29.80 60.10 5.04
CA PRO A 246 28.56 59.65 5.67
C PRO A 246 27.94 58.46 4.94
N VAL A 247 27.57 57.40 5.68
CA VAL A 247 26.93 56.16 5.18
C VAL A 247 25.79 56.41 4.20
N ARG A 248 24.96 57.44 4.46
CA ARG A 248 23.85 57.87 3.59
C ARG A 248 24.32 58.26 2.18
N ALA A 249 25.48 58.89 2.05
CA ALA A 249 26.01 59.39 0.80
C ALA A 249 26.75 58.30 0.00
N VAL A 250 27.27 57.28 0.68
CA VAL A 250 28.15 56.26 0.09
C VAL A 250 27.44 54.92 -0.10
N ILE A 251 26.79 54.40 0.94
CA ILE A 251 26.26 53.04 0.97
C ILE A 251 24.87 52.95 0.34
N PHE A 252 24.00 53.93 0.56
CA PHE A 252 22.64 53.88 0.02
C PHE A 252 22.61 53.96 -1.51
N PRO A 253 23.37 54.85 -2.19
CA PRO A 253 23.39 54.87 -3.65
C PRO A 253 24.05 53.65 -4.29
N ALA A 254 24.98 52.99 -3.59
CA ALA A 254 25.69 51.81 -4.09
C ALA A 254 24.79 50.56 -4.22
N VAL A 255 23.69 50.49 -3.47
CA VAL A 255 22.77 49.36 -3.48
C VAL A 255 21.58 49.62 -4.39
N SER A 256 21.28 48.68 -5.29
CA SER A 256 20.10 48.76 -6.17
C SER A 256 18.81 48.82 -5.34
N GLY A 257 18.05 49.92 -5.46
CA GLY A 257 16.84 50.19 -4.65
C GLY A 257 17.09 50.95 -3.34
N GLY A 258 18.33 51.38 -3.08
CA GLY A 258 18.65 52.37 -2.06
C GLY A 258 18.51 51.90 -0.62
N GLU A 259 18.20 52.85 0.27
CA GLU A 259 17.91 52.61 1.69
C GLU A 259 16.79 51.59 1.90
N GLN A 260 15.80 51.55 1.00
CA GLN A 260 14.66 50.64 1.12
C GLN A 260 15.10 49.18 0.98
N THR A 261 16.01 48.86 0.05
CA THR A 261 16.57 47.50 -0.10
C THR A 261 17.34 47.06 1.15
N LEU A 262 18.08 47.97 1.79
CA LEU A 262 18.79 47.69 3.04
C LEU A 262 17.83 47.53 4.22
N LYS A 263 16.77 48.36 4.30
CA LYS A 263 15.68 48.19 5.28
C LYS A 263 14.97 46.85 5.10
N ASP A 264 14.69 46.45 3.86
CA ASP A 264 14.06 45.17 3.54
C ASP A 264 15.00 44.00 3.88
N LEU A 265 16.32 44.13 3.66
CA LEU A 265 17.33 43.13 4.04
C LEU A 265 17.46 42.97 5.57
N VAL A 266 17.49 44.09 6.30
CA VAL A 266 17.50 44.10 7.77
C VAL A 266 16.19 43.56 8.33
N HIS A 267 15.06 43.90 7.71
CA HIS A 267 13.76 43.35 8.05
C HIS A 267 13.72 41.84 7.79
N GLU A 268 14.25 41.36 6.67
CA GLU A 268 14.39 39.92 6.34
C GLU A 268 15.22 39.18 7.40
N PHE A 269 16.35 39.76 7.82
CA PHE A 269 17.23 39.15 8.82
C PHE A 269 16.59 39.15 10.22
N LYS A 270 15.96 40.25 10.63
CA LYS A 270 15.23 40.34 11.91
C LYS A 270 13.99 39.46 11.96
N THR A 271 13.31 39.25 10.82
CA THR A 271 12.14 38.36 10.74
C THR A 271 12.52 36.89 10.68
N LYS A 272 13.68 36.50 10.14
CA LYS A 272 14.26 35.16 10.33
C LYS A 272 14.59 34.80 11.80
N GLY A 273 14.51 35.77 12.71
CA GLY A 273 14.67 35.60 14.16
C GLY A 273 13.37 35.24 14.92
N PRO A 274 13.14 35.81 16.13
CA PRO A 274 12.01 35.47 17.01
C PRO A 274 10.61 35.59 16.38
N ALA A 275 10.45 36.47 15.38
CA ALA A 275 9.18 36.64 14.66
C ALA A 275 8.81 35.41 13.83
N TYR A 276 9.73 34.86 13.02
CA TYR A 276 9.55 33.58 12.32
C TYR A 276 9.16 32.46 13.29
N ARG A 277 9.86 32.34 14.42
CA ARG A 277 9.58 31.32 15.45
C ARG A 277 8.17 31.49 16.05
N THR A 278 7.73 32.73 16.27
CA THR A 278 6.39 33.03 16.81
C THR A 278 5.29 32.73 15.80
N THR A 279 5.51 33.07 14.52
CA THR A 279 4.60 32.74 13.42
C THR A 279 4.47 31.23 13.23
N VAL A 280 5.60 30.51 13.18
CA VAL A 280 5.62 29.04 13.11
C VAL A 280 4.89 28.42 14.30
N GLN A 281 5.14 28.87 15.54
CA GLN A 281 4.45 28.36 16.72
C GLN A 281 2.94 28.62 16.71
N THR A 282 2.52 29.83 16.30
CA THR A 282 1.11 30.20 16.24
C THR A 282 0.39 29.37 15.18
N THR A 283 1.01 29.21 14.02
CA THR A 283 0.46 28.44 12.90
C THR A 283 0.43 26.94 13.19
N LEU A 284 1.42 26.38 13.89
CA LEU A 284 1.41 25.00 14.35
C LEU A 284 0.34 24.73 15.40
N ARG A 285 0.19 25.62 16.39
CA ARG A 285 -0.90 25.52 17.38
C ARG A 285 -2.26 25.60 16.69
N ALA A 286 -2.40 26.46 15.68
CA ALA A 286 -3.63 26.59 14.92
C ALA A 286 -3.89 25.39 13.98
N SER A 287 -2.87 24.67 13.50
CA SER A 287 -3.05 23.47 12.68
C SER A 287 -3.37 22.23 13.51
N TYR A 288 -2.85 22.18 14.75
CA TYR A 288 -3.20 21.18 15.76
C TYR A 288 -4.39 21.67 16.60
N THR A 289 -5.54 21.87 15.94
CA THR A 289 -6.77 22.31 16.61
C THR A 289 -7.25 21.28 17.64
N ASN A 290 -8.05 21.72 18.61
CA ASN A 290 -8.71 20.83 19.59
C ASN A 290 -9.42 19.65 18.93
N HIS A 291 -9.95 19.84 17.72
CA HIS A 291 -10.57 18.80 16.90
C HIS A 291 -9.59 17.67 16.55
N TYR A 292 -8.43 17.96 15.92
CA TYR A 292 -7.46 16.92 15.57
C TYR A 292 -6.74 16.33 16.79
N ARG A 293 -6.46 17.16 17.80
CA ARG A 293 -5.91 16.70 19.08
C ARG A 293 -6.80 15.62 19.71
N ARG A 294 -8.11 15.84 19.75
CA ARG A 294 -9.09 14.89 20.32
C ARG A 294 -8.97 13.50 19.70
N GLY A 295 -8.89 13.42 18.36
CA GLY A 295 -8.75 12.16 17.65
C GLY A 295 -7.43 11.45 17.94
N LEU A 296 -6.31 12.19 17.86
CA LEU A 296 -4.99 11.61 18.13
C LEU A 296 -4.85 11.10 19.57
N ILE A 297 -5.42 11.81 20.55
CA ILE A 297 -5.47 11.33 21.94
C ILE A 297 -6.33 10.07 22.07
N ALA A 298 -7.51 10.04 21.44
CA ALA A 298 -8.37 8.85 21.47
C ALA A 298 -7.66 7.62 20.87
N LEU A 299 -6.84 7.82 19.84
CA LEU A 299 -5.99 6.75 19.28
C LEU A 299 -4.94 6.25 20.28
N LEU A 300 -4.33 7.12 21.10
CA LEU A 300 -3.40 6.69 22.15
C LEU A 300 -4.08 5.86 23.25
N ASP A 301 -5.37 6.08 23.48
CA ASP A 301 -6.15 5.27 24.41
C ASP A 301 -6.59 3.93 23.80
N THR A 302 -6.67 3.86 22.46
CA THR A 302 -7.22 2.71 21.72
C THR A 302 -6.12 1.75 21.22
N LEU A 303 -4.98 2.29 20.82
CA LEU A 303 -3.87 1.56 20.20
C LEU A 303 -2.72 1.40 21.19
N GLU A 304 -2.12 0.20 21.22
CA GLU A 304 -0.94 -0.10 22.01
C GLU A 304 0.28 -0.12 21.09
N PHE A 305 1.19 0.83 21.30
CA PHE A 305 2.42 0.99 20.51
C PHE A 305 3.59 0.30 21.20
N LYS A 306 4.38 -0.46 20.44
CA LYS A 306 5.58 -1.16 20.92
C LYS A 306 6.76 -0.94 19.97
N SER A 307 7.97 -1.19 20.46
CA SER A 307 9.20 -1.14 19.68
C SER A 307 10.21 -2.14 20.22
N ASN A 308 10.85 -2.89 19.32
CA ASN A 308 11.94 -3.80 19.67
C ASN A 308 13.29 -3.04 19.65
N ASN A 309 13.30 -1.80 19.14
CA ASN A 309 14.47 -0.95 19.01
C ASN A 309 14.54 0.05 20.17
N THR A 310 15.56 -0.10 21.03
CA THR A 310 15.77 0.79 22.18
C THR A 310 15.96 2.26 21.79
N ALA A 311 16.41 2.55 20.57
CA ALA A 311 16.55 3.91 20.06
C ALA A 311 15.21 4.65 19.85
N TYR A 312 14.10 3.91 19.77
CA TYR A 312 12.74 4.45 19.58
C TYR A 312 11.90 4.44 20.86
N GLN A 313 12.37 3.80 21.94
CA GLN A 313 11.70 3.80 23.24
C GLN A 313 11.39 5.21 23.79
N PRO A 314 12.27 6.22 23.65
CA PRO A 314 11.92 7.58 24.08
C PRO A 314 10.69 8.17 23.38
N VAL A 315 10.32 7.68 22.19
CA VAL A 315 9.07 8.08 21.52
C VAL A 315 7.87 7.43 22.22
N ILE A 316 7.96 6.16 22.62
CA ILE A 316 6.89 5.47 23.37
C ILE A 316 6.65 6.15 24.72
N GLU A 317 7.72 6.41 25.48
CA GLU A 317 7.65 7.14 26.76
C GLU A 317 7.03 8.55 26.58
N ALA A 318 7.36 9.23 25.48
CA ALA A 318 6.77 10.52 25.13
C ALA A 318 5.25 10.42 24.89
N LEU A 319 4.79 9.36 24.22
CA LEU A 319 3.35 9.11 24.01
C LEU A 319 2.62 8.84 25.34
N GLU A 320 3.25 8.11 26.26
CA GLU A 320 2.71 7.88 27.60
C GLU A 320 2.59 9.19 28.39
N LEU A 321 3.60 10.05 28.32
CA LEU A 321 3.53 11.39 28.91
C LEU A 321 2.36 12.20 28.33
N ILE A 322 2.21 12.20 27.00
CA ILE A 322 1.10 12.90 26.31
C ILE A 322 -0.25 12.36 26.77
N ARG A 323 -0.37 11.03 26.91
CA ARG A 323 -1.57 10.35 27.40
C ARG A 323 -1.90 10.76 28.85
N ARG A 324 -0.92 10.74 29.75
CA ARG A 324 -1.09 11.17 31.16
C ARG A 324 -1.61 12.60 31.28
N TYR A 325 -1.09 13.50 30.44
CA TYR A 325 -1.49 14.91 30.44
C TYR A 325 -2.65 15.21 29.51
N ALA A 326 -3.25 14.24 28.82
CA ALA A 326 -4.27 14.46 27.80
C ALA A 326 -5.47 15.28 28.30
N LYS A 327 -5.89 15.02 29.55
CA LYS A 327 -7.01 15.67 30.26
C LYS A 327 -6.57 16.87 31.12
N ALA A 328 -5.27 17.11 31.27
CA ALA A 328 -4.82 18.35 31.90
C ALA A 328 -5.31 19.52 31.04
N GLY A 329 -5.86 20.57 31.68
CA GLY A 329 -6.44 21.74 31.01
C GLY A 329 -5.47 22.45 30.05
N ASN A 330 -5.82 23.65 29.58
CA ASN A 330 -5.05 24.34 28.53
C ASN A 330 -3.68 24.88 29.03
N THR A 331 -2.77 23.97 29.36
CA THR A 331 -1.43 24.25 29.89
C THR A 331 -0.44 24.46 28.76
N THR A 332 0.18 25.63 28.74
CA THR A 332 1.18 25.97 27.73
C THR A 332 2.45 25.12 27.86
N TYR A 333 2.77 24.68 29.08
CA TYR A 333 3.98 23.94 29.42
C TYR A 333 3.66 22.75 30.31
N TYR A 334 4.47 21.69 30.25
CA TYR A 334 4.41 20.63 31.24
C TYR A 334 4.75 21.16 32.66
N PRO A 335 4.24 20.51 33.72
CA PRO A 335 4.55 20.86 35.10
C PRO A 335 6.05 20.84 35.38
N ARG A 336 6.44 21.58 36.42
CA ARG A 336 7.84 21.58 36.88
C ARG A 336 8.12 20.26 37.60
N GLY A 337 9.30 19.69 37.37
CA GLY A 337 9.72 18.41 37.95
C GLY A 337 9.27 17.18 37.15
N GLU A 338 8.43 17.34 36.13
CA GLU A 338 8.09 16.25 35.23
C GLU A 338 9.31 15.90 34.36
N VAL A 339 9.59 14.60 34.25
CA VAL A 339 10.60 14.09 33.31
C VAL A 339 9.95 14.02 31.94
N VAL A 340 10.47 14.83 31.01
CA VAL A 340 9.98 14.88 29.63
C VAL A 340 10.99 14.18 28.72
N PRO A 341 10.67 13.01 28.15
CA PRO A 341 11.59 12.26 27.31
C PRO A 341 12.06 13.09 26.10
N GLU A 342 13.36 13.13 25.86
CA GLU A 342 13.93 13.69 24.64
C GLU A 342 14.03 12.59 23.60
N HIS A 343 13.55 12.85 22.38
CA HIS A 343 13.55 11.88 21.30
C HIS A 343 13.99 12.55 19.99
N ARG A 344 14.22 11.76 18.93
CA ARG A 344 14.75 12.27 17.65
C ARG A 344 13.94 13.42 17.04
N GLY A 345 12.64 13.50 17.34
CA GLY A 345 11.75 14.57 16.87
C GLY A 345 11.87 15.88 17.65
N THR A 346 12.44 15.88 18.85
CA THR A 346 12.65 17.09 19.65
C THR A 346 13.98 17.78 19.36
N ALA A 347 14.83 17.20 18.52
CA ALA A 347 16.15 17.72 18.15
C ALA A 347 16.10 18.59 16.87
N GLY A 348 17.23 19.22 16.52
CA GLY A 348 17.40 19.97 15.28
C GLY A 348 16.54 21.24 15.22
N ASP A 349 15.87 21.48 14.09
CA ASP A 349 15.05 22.68 13.85
C ASP A 349 13.93 22.88 14.90
N TRP A 350 13.50 21.79 15.55
CA TRP A 350 12.42 21.79 16.55
C TRP A 350 12.88 22.12 17.96
N GLU A 351 14.16 21.95 18.28
CA GLU A 351 14.69 22.04 19.63
C GLU A 351 14.35 23.39 20.29
N ASN A 352 14.58 24.47 19.55
CA ASN A 352 14.31 25.85 19.98
C ASN A 352 12.81 26.19 20.10
N LEU A 353 11.93 25.35 19.57
CA LEU A 353 10.47 25.51 19.67
C LEU A 353 9.90 24.67 20.80
N VAL A 354 10.47 23.48 21.04
CA VAL A 354 10.10 22.55 22.11
C VAL A 354 10.61 23.05 23.46
N PHE A 355 11.89 23.41 23.53
CA PHE A 355 12.56 23.80 24.77
C PHE A 355 12.75 25.32 24.84
N LYS A 356 12.22 25.94 25.89
CA LYS A 356 12.36 27.38 26.15
C LYS A 356 12.93 27.62 27.54
N ASN A 357 13.88 28.54 27.64
CA ASN A 357 14.32 29.02 28.93
C ASN A 357 13.31 30.04 29.48
N ASP A 358 12.92 29.90 30.74
CA ASP A 358 12.15 30.93 31.44
C ASP A 358 13.02 32.16 31.75
N LYS A 359 12.41 33.21 32.31
CA LYS A 359 13.13 34.46 32.67
C LYS A 359 14.29 34.24 33.67
N ARG A 360 14.38 33.07 34.29
CA ARG A 360 15.45 32.68 35.23
C ARG A 360 16.42 31.66 34.61
N GLY A 361 16.40 31.48 33.28
CA GLY A 361 17.31 30.59 32.56
C GLY A 361 16.95 29.11 32.64
N ARG A 362 15.80 28.72 33.20
CA ARG A 362 15.43 27.31 33.39
C ARG A 362 14.65 26.77 32.20
N ARG A 363 15.05 25.59 31.70
CA ARG A 363 14.42 24.90 30.56
C ARG A 363 12.97 24.50 30.88
N ARG A 364 12.06 24.83 29.98
CA ARG A 364 10.62 24.52 30.02
C ARG A 364 10.21 23.91 28.69
N VAL A 365 9.38 22.88 28.73
CA VAL A 365 8.89 22.21 27.52
C VAL A 365 7.51 22.74 27.13
N VAL A 366 7.39 23.24 25.90
CA VAL A 366 6.12 23.71 25.34
C VAL A 366 5.28 22.50 24.93
N ARG A 367 4.25 22.18 25.72
CA ARG A 367 3.46 20.95 25.61
C ARG A 367 2.93 20.69 24.20
N MET A 368 2.24 21.67 23.62
CA MET A 368 1.63 21.51 22.29
C MET A 368 2.64 21.28 21.17
N VAL A 369 3.83 21.90 21.27
CA VAL A 369 4.89 21.71 20.25
C VAL A 369 5.49 20.31 20.43
N TYR A 370 5.73 19.90 21.67
CA TYR A 370 6.17 18.55 22.01
C TYR A 370 5.21 17.49 21.45
N GLU A 371 3.90 17.61 21.72
CA GLU A 371 2.86 16.71 21.20
C GLU A 371 2.98 16.55 19.66
N ILE A 372 3.04 17.67 18.93
CA ILE A 372 3.12 17.65 17.45
C ILE A 372 4.39 16.92 16.97
N VAL A 373 5.56 17.22 17.54
CA VAL A 373 6.82 16.61 17.09
C VAL A 373 6.91 15.14 17.50
N THR A 374 6.29 14.75 18.62
CA THR A 374 6.16 13.34 19.02
C THR A 374 5.26 12.58 18.05
N PHE A 375 4.10 13.12 17.67
CA PHE A 375 3.24 12.49 16.65
C PHE A 375 3.92 12.41 15.28
N GLN A 376 4.75 13.39 14.91
CA GLN A 376 5.57 13.32 13.69
C GLN A 376 6.63 12.21 13.78
N ALA A 377 7.32 12.09 14.91
CA ALA A 377 8.28 11.01 15.14
C ALA A 377 7.60 9.63 15.09
N LEU A 378 6.44 9.49 15.73
CA LEU A 378 5.61 8.29 15.68
C LEU A 378 5.22 7.94 14.24
N ARG A 379 4.76 8.92 13.44
CA ARG A 379 4.42 8.70 12.04
C ARG A 379 5.59 8.12 11.25
N GLU A 380 6.79 8.68 11.36
CA GLU A 380 7.94 8.15 10.63
C GLU A 380 8.33 6.76 11.12
N ALA A 381 8.30 6.52 12.43
CA ALA A 381 8.61 5.21 13.01
C ALA A 381 7.62 4.11 12.60
N LEU A 382 6.32 4.42 12.52
CA LEU A 382 5.29 3.49 12.03
C LEU A 382 5.49 3.12 10.55
N ARG A 383 5.90 4.07 9.71
CA ARG A 383 6.11 3.85 8.27
C ARG A 383 7.25 2.87 7.97
N CYS A 384 8.19 2.71 8.89
CA CYS A 384 9.30 1.78 8.79
C CYS A 384 9.24 0.65 9.84
N LYS A 385 8.11 0.48 10.54
CA LYS A 385 7.89 -0.53 11.59
C LYS A 385 8.90 -0.52 12.75
N GLU A 386 9.61 0.59 12.95
CA GLU A 386 10.45 0.78 14.15
C GLU A 386 9.58 0.93 15.39
N ILE A 387 8.37 1.47 15.21
CA ILE A 387 7.26 1.32 16.14
C ILE A 387 6.18 0.53 15.43
N TRP A 388 5.60 -0.45 16.12
CA TRP A 388 4.54 -1.31 15.65
C TRP A 388 3.35 -1.28 16.63
N VAL A 389 2.21 -1.82 16.22
CA VAL A 389 0.95 -1.75 16.98
C VAL A 389 0.41 -3.15 17.27
N VAL A 390 0.09 -3.42 18.53
CA VAL A 390 -0.48 -4.70 18.96
C VAL A 390 -1.85 -4.90 18.30
N GLY A 391 -2.07 -6.08 17.73
CA GLY A 391 -3.31 -6.43 17.04
C GLY A 391 -3.38 -5.96 15.58
N ALA A 392 -2.40 -5.21 15.07
CA ALA A 392 -2.29 -4.85 13.66
C ALA A 392 -1.84 -6.05 12.80
N HIS A 393 -2.07 -6.00 11.49
CA HIS A 393 -1.48 -6.96 10.54
C HIS A 393 -0.40 -6.31 9.69
N SER A 394 -0.71 -5.20 9.01
CA SER A 394 0.27 -4.43 8.24
C SER A 394 1.28 -3.70 9.12
N PHE A 395 0.90 -3.28 10.33
CA PHE A 395 1.78 -2.61 11.31
C PHE A 395 2.14 -3.51 12.51
N ARG A 396 2.13 -4.83 12.32
CA ARG A 396 2.56 -5.81 13.34
C ARG A 396 4.06 -5.74 13.63
N ASP A 397 4.48 -6.47 14.66
CA ASP A 397 5.89 -6.66 15.01
C ASP A 397 6.69 -7.10 13.76
N PRO A 398 7.76 -6.37 13.37
CA PRO A 398 8.57 -6.74 12.22
C PRO A 398 9.24 -8.12 12.35
N GLU A 399 9.43 -8.66 13.56
CA GLU A 399 9.93 -10.03 13.74
C GLU A 399 8.95 -11.08 13.23
N GLU A 400 7.64 -10.78 13.23
CA GLU A 400 6.61 -11.67 12.66
C GLU A 400 6.58 -11.66 11.13
N ASP A 401 7.25 -10.70 10.47
CA ASP A 401 7.41 -10.70 9.01
C ASP A 401 8.54 -11.62 8.54
N LEU A 402 9.43 -12.02 9.45
CA LEU A 402 10.61 -12.81 9.12
C LEU A 402 10.31 -14.32 9.22
N PRO A 403 10.83 -15.13 8.29
CA PRO A 403 10.73 -16.58 8.37
C PRO A 403 11.46 -17.11 9.61
N LYS A 404 10.75 -17.84 10.47
CA LYS A 404 11.30 -18.40 11.71
C LYS A 404 12.34 -19.51 11.45
N ASP A 405 12.33 -20.10 10.26
CA ASP A 405 13.21 -21.17 9.81
C ASP A 405 14.39 -20.67 8.97
N PHE A 406 14.61 -19.35 8.87
CA PHE A 406 15.67 -18.77 8.03
C PHE A 406 17.06 -19.34 8.34
N ALA A 407 17.41 -19.49 9.61
CA ALA A 407 18.72 -20.02 10.00
C ALA A 407 18.94 -21.45 9.48
N THR A 408 17.91 -22.28 9.54
CA THR A 408 17.95 -23.68 9.08
C THR A 408 17.96 -23.77 7.55
N ARG A 409 17.21 -22.91 6.86
CA ARG A 409 17.08 -22.90 5.39
C ARG A 409 17.99 -21.91 4.69
N ARG A 410 18.95 -21.31 5.41
CA ARG A 410 19.82 -20.25 4.88
C ARG A 410 20.51 -20.65 3.58
N VAL A 411 21.06 -21.86 3.52
CA VAL A 411 21.79 -22.36 2.33
C VAL A 411 20.85 -22.51 1.13
N GLU A 412 19.68 -23.10 1.35
CA GLU A 412 18.64 -23.30 0.33
C GLU A 412 18.13 -21.96 -0.21
N ASN A 413 17.74 -21.03 0.67
CA ASN A 413 17.22 -19.71 0.30
C ASN A 413 18.22 -18.91 -0.56
N TYR A 414 19.52 -18.95 -0.21
CA TYR A 414 20.56 -18.27 -0.98
C TYR A 414 20.82 -18.95 -2.33
N ALA A 415 20.75 -20.28 -2.39
CA ALA A 415 20.86 -21.02 -3.64
C ALA A 415 19.70 -20.71 -4.60
N GLU A 416 18.46 -20.60 -4.09
CA GLU A 416 17.30 -20.19 -4.88
C GLU A 416 17.46 -18.77 -5.46
N LEU A 417 17.98 -17.84 -4.66
CA LEU A 417 18.30 -16.47 -5.11
C LEU A 417 19.56 -16.40 -6.00
N ARG A 418 20.29 -17.51 -6.14
CA ARG A 418 21.58 -17.60 -6.83
C ARG A 418 22.59 -16.58 -6.28
N LYS A 419 22.67 -16.47 -4.95
CA LYS A 419 23.58 -15.54 -4.26
C LYS A 419 24.60 -16.29 -3.39
N PRO A 420 25.83 -15.75 -3.26
CA PRO A 420 26.83 -16.35 -2.40
C PRO A 420 26.44 -16.19 -0.93
N LEU A 421 26.86 -17.15 -0.10
CA LEU A 421 26.63 -17.11 1.34
C LEU A 421 27.45 -16.02 2.03
N ASP A 422 28.64 -15.69 1.52
CA ASP A 422 29.45 -14.59 2.05
C ASP A 422 29.08 -13.27 1.34
N PRO A 423 28.61 -12.23 2.06
CA PRO A 423 28.36 -10.93 1.45
C PRO A 423 29.61 -10.29 0.81
N LYS A 424 30.82 -10.65 1.25
CA LYS A 424 32.06 -10.12 0.66
C LYS A 424 32.26 -10.59 -0.77
N ASP A 425 31.91 -11.84 -1.07
CA ASP A 425 31.99 -12.39 -2.43
C ASP A 425 31.04 -11.65 -3.36
N PHE A 426 29.81 -11.41 -2.91
CA PHE A 426 28.81 -10.63 -3.67
C PHE A 426 29.30 -9.20 -3.95
N ILE A 427 29.84 -8.52 -2.94
CA ILE A 427 30.35 -7.15 -3.10
C ILE A 427 31.58 -7.13 -4.03
N ALA A 428 32.46 -8.12 -3.92
CA ALA A 428 33.64 -8.22 -4.77
C ALA A 428 33.27 -8.44 -6.24
N GLU A 429 32.30 -9.30 -6.51
CA GLU A 429 31.75 -9.54 -7.85
C GLU A 429 31.16 -8.24 -8.44
N LEU A 430 30.31 -7.54 -7.69
CA LEU A 430 29.72 -6.27 -8.10
C LEU A 430 30.79 -5.20 -8.40
N LYS A 431 31.81 -5.10 -7.55
CA LYS A 431 32.93 -4.17 -7.77
C LYS A 431 33.70 -4.53 -9.03
N ALA A 432 33.94 -5.81 -9.29
CA ALA A 432 34.64 -6.27 -10.49
C ALA A 432 33.84 -5.97 -11.76
N GLU A 433 32.54 -6.27 -11.77
CA GLU A 433 31.61 -5.94 -12.86
C GLU A 433 31.61 -4.43 -13.14
N MET A 434 31.44 -3.61 -12.10
CA MET A 434 31.44 -2.16 -12.24
C MET A 434 32.76 -1.63 -12.80
N ARG A 435 33.92 -2.17 -12.40
CA ARG A 435 35.23 -1.80 -12.98
C ARG A 435 35.31 -2.17 -14.46
N ALA A 436 34.84 -3.37 -14.82
CA ALA A 436 34.86 -3.85 -16.20
C ALA A 436 33.98 -2.99 -17.12
N GLU A 437 32.76 -2.66 -16.70
CA GLU A 437 31.83 -1.84 -17.48
C GLU A 437 32.31 -0.39 -17.62
N LEU A 438 32.89 0.20 -16.57
CA LEU A 438 33.50 1.53 -16.65
C LEU A 438 34.71 1.55 -17.60
N GLU A 439 35.55 0.52 -17.56
CA GLU A 439 36.70 0.40 -18.47
C GLU A 439 36.24 0.22 -19.93
N ALA A 440 35.23 -0.63 -20.16
CA ALA A 440 34.65 -0.85 -21.47
C ALA A 440 34.07 0.44 -22.06
N LEU A 441 33.30 1.19 -21.26
CA LEU A 441 32.75 2.48 -21.67
C LEU A 441 33.85 3.52 -21.94
N ASN A 442 34.84 3.63 -21.05
CA ASN A 442 35.98 4.54 -21.22
C ASN A 442 36.77 4.24 -22.51
N THR A 443 36.99 2.96 -22.80
CA THR A 443 37.66 2.50 -24.02
C THR A 443 36.83 2.77 -25.27
N ALA A 444 35.53 2.50 -25.23
CA ALA A 444 34.63 2.64 -26.37
C ALA A 444 34.25 4.10 -26.69
N LEU A 445 34.23 5.00 -25.70
CA LEU A 445 33.68 6.36 -25.81
C LEU A 445 34.09 7.12 -27.09
N PRO A 446 35.36 7.12 -27.54
CA PRO A 446 35.75 7.86 -28.75
C PRO A 446 35.08 7.36 -30.04
N LYS A 447 34.56 6.12 -30.04
CA LYS A 447 33.89 5.49 -31.19
C LYS A 447 32.36 5.69 -31.17
N LEU A 448 31.80 6.26 -30.10
CA LEU A 448 30.36 6.42 -29.92
C LEU A 448 29.93 7.83 -30.36
N ASP A 449 29.53 7.97 -31.62
CA ASP A 449 29.03 9.23 -32.19
C ASP A 449 27.74 9.74 -31.53
N TRP A 450 26.96 8.85 -30.93
CA TRP A 450 25.72 9.15 -30.22
C TRP A 450 25.91 9.54 -28.75
N LEU A 451 27.11 9.41 -28.17
CA LEU A 451 27.38 9.71 -26.76
C LEU A 451 28.52 10.72 -26.64
N THR A 452 28.30 11.79 -25.88
CA THR A 452 29.38 12.71 -25.48
C THR A 452 29.39 12.90 -23.97
N ILE A 453 30.57 12.74 -23.37
CA ILE A 453 30.83 13.07 -21.95
C ILE A 453 31.82 14.23 -21.91
N SER A 454 31.40 15.38 -21.38
CA SER A 454 32.26 16.56 -21.25
C SER A 454 31.75 17.48 -20.15
N GLU A 455 32.59 18.36 -19.60
CA GLU A 455 32.10 19.37 -18.64
C GLU A 455 31.18 20.37 -19.34
N ARG A 456 29.95 20.50 -18.85
CA ARG A 456 28.93 21.42 -19.39
C ARG A 456 28.03 21.92 -18.28
N LYS A 457 27.58 23.18 -18.39
CA LYS A 457 26.61 23.78 -17.46
C LYS A 457 25.28 23.03 -17.40
N SER A 458 24.87 22.42 -18.51
CA SER A 458 23.63 21.64 -18.60
C SER A 458 23.77 20.21 -18.08
N GLY A 459 24.98 19.74 -17.73
CA GLY A 459 25.23 18.38 -17.29
C GLY A 459 26.17 17.60 -18.23
N ALA A 460 26.89 16.62 -17.67
CA ALA A 460 28.07 16.05 -18.30
C ALA A 460 27.77 15.08 -19.46
N ILE A 461 26.62 14.41 -19.43
CA ILE A 461 26.25 13.36 -20.39
C ILE A 461 25.31 13.93 -21.47
N LYS A 462 25.63 13.73 -22.75
CA LYS A 462 24.75 14.04 -23.88
C LYS A 462 24.56 12.80 -24.74
N LEU A 463 23.30 12.45 -24.98
CA LEU A 463 22.90 11.44 -25.96
C LEU A 463 22.30 12.10 -27.20
N THR A 464 22.62 11.59 -28.38
CA THR A 464 21.94 11.96 -29.62
C THR A 464 20.52 11.40 -29.60
N LYS A 465 19.55 12.21 -30.04
CA LYS A 465 18.14 11.81 -30.04
C LYS A 465 17.92 10.74 -31.11
N ILE A 466 17.33 9.61 -30.73
CA ILE A 466 16.89 8.58 -31.68
C ILE A 466 15.79 9.18 -32.57
N GLY A 467 15.97 9.11 -33.88
CA GLY A 467 14.96 9.53 -34.86
C GLY A 467 13.69 8.66 -34.75
N PRO A 468 12.51 9.19 -35.09
CA PRO A 468 11.31 8.35 -35.20
C PRO A 468 11.56 7.27 -36.27
N ALA A 469 11.10 6.05 -36.01
CA ALA A 469 11.10 5.00 -37.04
C ALA A 469 10.15 5.39 -38.18
N ASP A 470 10.54 5.07 -39.41
CA ASP A 470 9.69 5.32 -40.58
C ASP A 470 8.40 4.50 -40.50
N GLU A 471 7.28 5.10 -40.95
CA GLU A 471 6.00 4.39 -40.99
C GLU A 471 6.09 3.24 -42.01
N PRO A 472 5.75 1.98 -41.64
CA PRO A 472 5.77 0.88 -42.59
C PRO A 472 4.82 1.13 -43.77
N GLN A 473 5.31 0.93 -45.00
CA GLN A 473 4.58 1.26 -46.23
C GLN A 473 3.17 0.65 -46.31
N ASN A 474 2.99 -0.56 -45.75
CA ASN A 474 1.73 -1.30 -45.81
C ASN A 474 0.80 -1.08 -44.61
N LEU A 475 1.19 -0.30 -43.59
CA LEU A 475 0.42 -0.15 -42.34
C LEU A 475 -1.02 0.30 -42.58
N ARG A 476 -1.23 1.28 -43.47
CA ARG A 476 -2.56 1.78 -43.81
C ARG A 476 -3.42 0.74 -44.52
N LYS A 477 -2.82 -0.05 -45.42
CA LYS A 477 -3.52 -1.13 -46.14
C LYS A 477 -3.96 -2.23 -45.17
N ILE A 478 -3.08 -2.62 -44.24
CA ILE A 478 -3.38 -3.62 -43.20
C ILE A 478 -4.51 -3.13 -42.30
N LYS A 479 -4.44 -1.89 -41.78
CA LYS A 479 -5.51 -1.32 -40.95
C LYS A 479 -6.87 -1.33 -41.66
N LYS A 480 -6.89 -0.99 -42.95
CA LYS A 480 -8.12 -1.01 -43.77
C LYS A 480 -8.66 -2.43 -43.95
N GLU A 481 -7.79 -3.39 -44.22
CA GLU A 481 -8.21 -4.80 -44.41
C GLU A 481 -8.70 -5.43 -43.11
N VAL A 482 -8.04 -5.14 -41.98
CA VAL A 482 -8.52 -5.54 -40.64
C VAL A 482 -9.91 -4.96 -40.37
N GLY A 483 -10.09 -3.66 -40.61
CA GLY A 483 -11.40 -3.02 -40.46
C GLY A 483 -12.48 -3.61 -41.38
N ARG A 484 -12.12 -3.96 -42.63
CA ARG A 484 -13.05 -4.56 -43.60
C ARG A 484 -13.48 -5.98 -43.20
N ARG A 485 -12.54 -6.79 -42.69
CA ARG A 485 -12.78 -8.21 -42.40
C ARG A 485 -13.51 -8.44 -41.07
N TRP A 486 -13.19 -7.66 -40.04
CA TRP A 486 -13.74 -7.88 -38.69
C TRP A 486 -14.72 -6.79 -38.23
N GLY A 487 -14.73 -5.61 -38.86
CA GLY A 487 -15.63 -4.52 -38.49
C GLY A 487 -15.45 -4.05 -37.04
N SER A 488 -16.54 -3.63 -36.41
CA SER A 488 -16.59 -3.31 -34.98
C SER A 488 -17.07 -4.54 -34.20
N VAL A 489 -16.26 -4.99 -33.23
CA VAL A 489 -16.60 -6.14 -32.40
C VAL A 489 -16.99 -5.66 -31.00
N PRO A 490 -18.17 -6.05 -30.46
CA PRO A 490 -18.55 -5.71 -29.10
C PRO A 490 -17.55 -6.24 -28.08
N LEU A 491 -17.15 -5.39 -27.12
CA LEU A 491 -16.18 -5.78 -26.09
C LEU A 491 -16.66 -6.98 -25.24
N ILE A 492 -17.97 -7.08 -24.99
CA ILE A 492 -18.54 -8.23 -24.27
C ILE A 492 -18.36 -9.55 -25.05
N ASP A 493 -18.39 -9.51 -26.38
CA ASP A 493 -18.14 -10.70 -27.20
C ASP A 493 -16.66 -11.09 -27.16
N MET A 494 -15.74 -10.12 -27.10
CA MET A 494 -14.32 -10.40 -26.87
C MET A 494 -14.08 -11.04 -25.49
N LEU A 495 -14.74 -10.55 -24.45
CA LEU A 495 -14.68 -11.16 -23.12
C LEU A 495 -15.24 -12.59 -23.12
N LYS A 496 -16.38 -12.81 -23.79
CA LYS A 496 -16.99 -14.12 -23.93
C LYS A 496 -16.06 -15.11 -24.64
N GLU A 497 -15.49 -14.72 -25.78
CA GLU A 497 -14.53 -15.54 -26.52
C GLU A 497 -13.28 -15.86 -25.67
N ALA A 498 -12.75 -14.87 -24.94
CA ALA A 498 -11.62 -15.10 -24.04
C ALA A 498 -11.97 -16.10 -22.93
N VAL A 499 -13.13 -15.96 -22.28
CA VAL A 499 -13.59 -16.89 -21.24
C VAL A 499 -13.75 -18.31 -21.79
N LEU A 500 -14.41 -18.46 -22.95
CA LEU A 500 -14.65 -19.78 -23.55
C LEU A 500 -13.36 -20.47 -24.00
N ARG A 501 -12.42 -19.72 -24.59
CA ARG A 501 -11.16 -20.29 -25.12
C ARG A 501 -10.15 -20.61 -24.02
N THR A 502 -10.11 -19.78 -22.97
CA THR A 502 -9.14 -19.96 -21.88
C THR A 502 -9.66 -20.86 -20.77
N GLY A 503 -10.98 -20.99 -20.63
CA GLY A 503 -11.60 -21.70 -19.51
C GLY A 503 -11.30 -21.06 -18.15
N CYS A 504 -10.91 -19.78 -18.11
CA CYS A 504 -10.44 -19.11 -16.89
C CYS A 504 -11.47 -19.09 -15.75
N LEU A 505 -12.76 -19.22 -16.05
CA LEU A 505 -13.83 -19.29 -15.06
C LEU A 505 -14.03 -20.70 -14.47
N ASN A 506 -13.44 -21.76 -15.05
CA ASN A 506 -13.59 -23.14 -14.56
C ASN A 506 -12.98 -23.33 -13.16
N ALA A 507 -11.96 -22.55 -12.83
CA ALA A 507 -11.29 -22.57 -11.53
C ALA A 507 -11.98 -21.68 -10.47
N VAL A 508 -13.01 -20.91 -10.86
CA VAL A 508 -13.72 -20.01 -9.94
C VAL A 508 -14.60 -20.84 -9.02
N THR A 509 -14.19 -20.94 -7.76
CA THR A 509 -14.94 -21.61 -6.70
C THR A 509 -15.70 -20.59 -5.87
N SER A 510 -16.87 -21.00 -5.35
CA SER A 510 -17.66 -20.18 -4.43
C SER A 510 -16.86 -19.89 -3.17
N VAL A 511 -16.83 -18.62 -2.73
CA VAL A 511 -16.27 -18.25 -1.42
C VAL A 511 -17.03 -18.95 -0.28
N ALA A 512 -18.28 -19.35 -0.49
CA ALA A 512 -19.10 -20.10 0.47
C ALA A 512 -18.94 -21.64 0.40
N GLY A 513 -18.00 -22.15 -0.40
CA GLY A 513 -17.66 -23.59 -0.45
C GLY A 513 -18.61 -24.48 -1.25
N THR A 514 -19.89 -24.12 -1.40
CA THR A 514 -20.85 -24.80 -2.28
C THR A 514 -21.59 -23.80 -3.17
N SER A 515 -21.84 -24.19 -4.43
CA SER A 515 -22.65 -23.46 -5.40
C SER A 515 -23.78 -24.36 -5.86
N SER A 516 -25.02 -23.90 -5.73
CA SER A 516 -26.19 -24.52 -6.36
C SER A 516 -26.40 -24.04 -7.80
N LEU A 517 -25.60 -23.08 -8.28
CA LEU A 517 -25.71 -22.53 -9.62
C LEU A 517 -25.06 -23.46 -10.64
N LYS A 518 -25.75 -23.64 -11.77
CA LYS A 518 -25.19 -24.29 -12.96
C LYS A 518 -23.96 -23.50 -13.45
N PRO A 519 -22.87 -24.17 -13.90
CA PRO A 519 -21.65 -23.50 -14.33
C PRO A 519 -21.86 -22.41 -15.39
N GLU A 520 -22.77 -22.64 -16.34
CA GLU A 520 -23.05 -21.72 -17.44
C GLU A 520 -23.69 -20.43 -16.94
N VAL A 521 -24.66 -20.55 -16.03
CA VAL A 521 -25.33 -19.40 -15.40
C VAL A 521 -24.35 -18.58 -14.57
N LEU A 522 -23.45 -19.24 -13.84
CA LEU A 522 -22.40 -18.57 -13.08
C LEU A 522 -21.44 -17.80 -14.01
N ALA A 523 -21.00 -18.43 -15.10
CA ALA A 523 -20.11 -17.82 -16.07
C ALA A 523 -20.73 -16.56 -16.71
N GLU A 524 -21.98 -16.63 -17.14
CA GLU A 524 -22.71 -15.48 -17.70
C GLU A 524 -22.78 -14.32 -16.71
N ARG A 525 -23.20 -14.58 -15.47
CA ARG A 525 -23.31 -13.54 -14.43
C ARG A 525 -21.95 -12.94 -14.06
N LEU A 526 -20.89 -13.76 -14.03
CA LEU A 526 -19.52 -13.28 -13.81
C LEU A 526 -19.04 -12.39 -14.95
N MET A 527 -19.27 -12.77 -16.21
CA MET A 527 -18.91 -11.95 -17.37
C MET A 527 -19.61 -10.59 -17.34
N LEU A 528 -20.90 -10.56 -17.01
CA LEU A 528 -21.66 -9.31 -16.86
C LEU A 528 -21.10 -8.44 -15.72
N ALA A 529 -20.75 -9.05 -14.58
CA ALA A 529 -20.13 -8.33 -13.47
C ALA A 529 -18.75 -7.76 -13.83
N ILE A 530 -17.89 -8.56 -14.47
CA ILE A 530 -16.56 -8.14 -14.95
C ILE A 530 -16.70 -7.03 -15.98
N PHE A 531 -17.62 -7.16 -16.93
CA PHE A 531 -17.90 -6.14 -17.93
C PHE A 531 -18.38 -4.83 -17.31
N GLY A 532 -19.31 -4.90 -16.36
CA GLY A 532 -19.82 -3.73 -15.65
C GLY A 532 -18.75 -2.96 -14.88
N TYR A 533 -17.82 -3.67 -14.23
CA TYR A 533 -16.69 -3.03 -13.54
C TYR A 533 -15.59 -2.57 -14.49
N GLY A 534 -15.17 -3.41 -15.43
CA GLY A 534 -14.08 -3.13 -16.36
C GLY A 534 -14.37 -1.95 -17.30
N THR A 535 -15.65 -1.72 -17.62
CA THR A 535 -16.08 -0.57 -18.44
C THR A 535 -16.52 0.64 -17.61
N ASN A 536 -16.57 0.52 -16.27
CA ASN A 536 -17.14 1.51 -15.36
C ASN A 536 -18.61 1.90 -15.68
N THR A 537 -19.34 1.04 -16.40
CA THR A 537 -20.77 1.21 -16.70
C THR A 537 -21.64 0.94 -15.47
N GLY A 538 -21.18 0.05 -14.59
CA GLY A 538 -21.87 -0.34 -13.36
C GLY A 538 -22.90 -1.45 -13.57
N ILE A 539 -23.10 -2.26 -12.53
CA ILE A 539 -23.97 -3.46 -12.58
C ILE A 539 -25.41 -3.10 -12.95
N ARG A 540 -25.95 -1.99 -12.41
CA ARG A 540 -27.33 -1.55 -12.67
C ARG A 540 -27.58 -1.30 -14.15
N ALA A 541 -26.68 -0.59 -14.82
CA ALA A 541 -26.82 -0.28 -16.24
C ALA A 541 -26.62 -1.53 -17.12
N VAL A 542 -25.70 -2.43 -16.73
CA VAL A 542 -25.55 -3.74 -17.40
C VAL A 542 -26.82 -4.58 -17.25
N ALA A 543 -27.42 -4.61 -16.05
CA ALA A 543 -28.62 -5.37 -15.75
C ALA A 543 -29.85 -4.94 -16.57
N SER A 544 -29.92 -3.66 -16.97
CA SER A 544 -30.94 -3.14 -17.88
C SER A 544 -30.77 -3.58 -19.34
N GLY A 545 -29.76 -4.40 -19.65
CA GLY A 545 -29.54 -4.97 -20.97
C GLY A 545 -30.56 -6.06 -21.35
N GLY A 546 -30.57 -6.47 -22.61
CA GLY A 546 -31.48 -7.48 -23.15
C GLY A 546 -31.10 -8.93 -22.80
N HIS A 547 -30.78 -9.22 -21.53
CA HIS A 547 -30.42 -10.56 -21.03
C HIS A 547 -31.33 -10.99 -19.87
N ALA A 548 -31.33 -12.28 -19.52
CA ALA A 548 -32.27 -12.85 -18.54
C ALA A 548 -31.92 -12.62 -17.04
N HIS A 549 -30.73 -12.09 -16.72
CA HIS A 549 -30.28 -11.95 -15.32
C HIS A 549 -30.69 -10.62 -14.71
N SER A 550 -31.22 -10.66 -13.48
CA SER A 550 -31.57 -9.45 -12.72
C SER A 550 -30.35 -8.73 -12.15
N GLU A 551 -30.53 -7.49 -11.69
CA GLU A 551 -29.47 -6.77 -10.96
C GLU A 551 -29.01 -7.54 -9.72
N ASP A 552 -29.95 -8.13 -8.97
CA ASP A 552 -29.67 -8.89 -7.76
C ASP A 552 -28.90 -10.18 -8.04
N ASP A 553 -29.18 -10.85 -9.15
CA ASP A 553 -28.43 -12.03 -9.60
C ASP A 553 -26.95 -11.71 -9.85
N ILE A 554 -26.67 -10.58 -10.51
CA ILE A 554 -25.31 -10.15 -10.82
C ILE A 554 -24.60 -9.71 -9.54
N ARG A 555 -25.30 -8.98 -8.65
CA ARG A 555 -24.75 -8.59 -7.33
C ARG A 555 -24.51 -9.79 -6.42
N TYR A 556 -25.34 -10.83 -6.48
CA TYR A 556 -25.15 -12.08 -5.75
C TYR A 556 -23.83 -12.74 -6.17
N VAL A 557 -23.63 -12.91 -7.48
CA VAL A 557 -22.43 -13.57 -8.02
C VAL A 557 -21.18 -12.72 -7.75
N ARG A 558 -21.25 -11.41 -8.00
CA ARG A 558 -20.17 -10.48 -7.66
C ARG A 558 -19.70 -10.65 -6.22
N ARG A 559 -20.63 -10.67 -5.25
CA ARG A 559 -20.29 -10.75 -3.83
C ARG A 559 -19.62 -12.07 -3.45
N ARG A 560 -20.10 -13.19 -4.01
CA ARG A 560 -19.70 -14.53 -3.58
C ARG A 560 -18.60 -15.19 -4.42
N TYR A 561 -18.33 -14.68 -5.63
CA TYR A 561 -17.45 -15.35 -6.59
C TYR A 561 -16.39 -14.42 -7.20
N LEU A 562 -16.51 -13.09 -7.10
CA LEU A 562 -15.54 -12.15 -7.69
C LEU A 562 -14.80 -11.38 -6.60
N THR A 563 -13.77 -11.99 -6.03
CA THR A 563 -12.82 -11.35 -5.11
C THR A 563 -11.62 -10.79 -5.86
N PRO A 564 -10.83 -9.87 -5.28
CA PRO A 564 -9.59 -9.40 -5.90
C PRO A 564 -8.64 -10.55 -6.29
N GLN A 565 -8.47 -11.54 -5.42
CA GLN A 565 -7.64 -12.70 -5.71
C GLN A 565 -8.18 -13.52 -6.89
N ILE A 566 -9.50 -13.75 -6.96
CA ILE A 566 -10.10 -14.48 -8.07
C ILE A 566 -9.95 -13.68 -9.38
N ALA A 567 -10.11 -12.35 -9.34
CA ALA A 567 -9.86 -11.52 -10.51
C ALA A 567 -8.41 -11.61 -10.99
N THR A 568 -7.44 -11.65 -10.08
CA THR A 568 -6.01 -11.91 -10.39
C THR A 568 -5.82 -13.30 -10.99
N ASP A 569 -6.41 -14.35 -10.41
CA ASP A 569 -6.30 -15.72 -10.92
C ASP A 569 -6.90 -15.85 -12.34
N ILE A 570 -8.04 -15.18 -12.62
CA ILE A 570 -8.64 -15.08 -13.95
C ILE A 570 -7.70 -14.38 -14.93
N ALA A 571 -7.11 -13.24 -14.53
CA ALA A 571 -6.18 -12.49 -15.36
C ALA A 571 -4.91 -13.30 -15.70
N ILE A 572 -4.36 -14.02 -14.72
CA ILE A 572 -3.22 -14.93 -14.92
C ILE A 572 -3.56 -16.04 -15.92
N ALA A 573 -4.73 -16.65 -15.78
CA ALA A 573 -5.17 -17.69 -16.72
C ALA A 573 -5.29 -17.16 -18.15
N ILE A 574 -5.84 -15.95 -18.32
CA ILE A 574 -5.94 -15.29 -19.63
C ILE A 574 -4.55 -14.97 -20.20
N ALA A 575 -3.65 -14.41 -19.38
CA ALA A 575 -2.28 -14.08 -19.79
C ALA A 575 -1.52 -15.33 -20.25
N ASN A 576 -1.55 -16.41 -19.46
CA ASN A 576 -0.89 -17.68 -19.78
C ASN A 576 -1.44 -18.29 -21.06
N ALA A 577 -2.77 -18.35 -21.21
CA ALA A 577 -3.38 -18.87 -22.42
C ALA A 577 -3.03 -18.02 -23.66
N THR A 578 -2.89 -16.70 -23.50
CA THR A 578 -2.45 -15.82 -24.60
C THR A 578 -0.99 -16.07 -24.96
N PHE A 579 -0.11 -16.33 -23.98
CA PHE A 579 1.27 -16.71 -24.27
C PHE A 579 1.35 -18.03 -25.03
N THR A 580 0.54 -19.02 -24.64
CA THR A 580 0.48 -20.31 -25.34
C THR A 580 -0.09 -20.19 -26.76
N ALA A 581 -1.07 -19.31 -26.97
CA ALA A 581 -1.69 -19.10 -28.28
C ALA A 581 -0.93 -18.12 -29.18
N ARG A 582 0.18 -17.53 -28.72
CA ARG A 582 0.90 -16.49 -29.46
C ARG A 582 1.52 -17.06 -30.74
N ASP A 583 1.13 -16.48 -31.86
CA ASP A 583 1.83 -16.66 -33.12
C ASP A 583 3.10 -15.79 -33.13
N VAL A 584 4.25 -16.45 -33.03
CA VAL A 584 5.57 -15.80 -32.92
C VAL A 584 5.96 -15.07 -34.20
N GLU A 585 5.53 -15.55 -35.37
CA GLU A 585 5.87 -14.88 -36.64
C GLU A 585 5.19 -13.52 -36.75
N LEU A 586 3.97 -13.41 -36.25
CA LEU A 586 3.16 -12.19 -36.33
C LEU A 586 3.39 -11.23 -35.15
N TRP A 587 3.49 -11.77 -33.94
CA TRP A 587 3.51 -10.98 -32.71
C TRP A 587 4.90 -10.92 -32.05
N GLY A 588 5.89 -11.61 -32.61
CA GLY A 588 7.22 -11.75 -32.04
C GLY A 588 7.27 -12.78 -30.90
N GLU A 589 8.48 -13.11 -30.46
CA GLU A 589 8.67 -13.98 -29.29
C GLU A 589 8.16 -13.30 -28.02
N GLY A 590 7.65 -14.10 -27.08
CA GLY A 590 7.38 -13.63 -25.73
C GLY A 590 8.66 -13.11 -25.10
N THR A 591 8.64 -11.90 -24.55
CA THR A 591 9.83 -11.31 -23.93
C THR A 591 9.94 -11.66 -22.46
N THR A 592 11.17 -11.59 -21.93
CA THR A 592 11.43 -11.66 -20.48
C THR A 592 11.42 -10.28 -19.83
N THR A 593 10.95 -9.25 -20.53
CA THR A 593 10.94 -7.87 -20.03
C THR A 593 9.52 -7.30 -19.96
N VAL A 594 9.28 -6.48 -18.95
CA VAL A 594 8.00 -5.78 -18.77
C VAL A 594 8.23 -4.28 -18.76
N ALA A 595 7.27 -3.53 -19.27
CA ALA A 595 7.17 -2.09 -19.08
C ALA A 595 6.14 -1.80 -18.00
N SER A 596 6.52 -0.95 -17.05
CA SER A 596 5.68 -0.60 -15.91
C SER A 596 5.44 0.89 -15.79
N ASP A 597 4.18 1.27 -15.62
CA ASP A 597 3.75 2.66 -15.48
C ASP A 597 2.44 2.75 -14.69
N SER A 598 2.18 3.91 -14.09
CA SER A 598 0.95 4.19 -13.37
C SER A 598 -0.06 4.94 -14.24
N THR A 599 -1.34 4.56 -14.14
CA THR A 599 -2.47 5.29 -14.74
C THR A 599 -3.38 5.80 -13.65
N HIS A 600 -3.72 7.09 -13.69
CA HIS A 600 -4.67 7.69 -12.76
C HIS A 600 -6.12 7.38 -13.15
N VAL A 601 -6.85 6.74 -12.24
CA VAL A 601 -8.26 6.39 -12.39
C VAL A 601 -9.08 7.17 -11.38
N ARG A 602 -10.11 7.87 -11.85
CA ARG A 602 -11.03 8.61 -10.97
C ARG A 602 -11.79 7.62 -10.08
N ALA A 603 -11.89 7.95 -8.80
CA ALA A 603 -12.59 7.16 -7.81
C ALA A 603 -13.41 8.07 -6.89
N TYR A 604 -14.51 7.54 -6.34
CA TYR A 604 -15.28 8.22 -5.30
C TYR A 604 -14.43 8.41 -4.05
N ASP A 605 -14.62 9.51 -3.32
CA ASP A 605 -13.75 9.92 -2.22
C ASP A 605 -14.25 9.48 -0.83
N GLN A 606 -15.28 8.63 -0.77
CA GLN A 606 -15.82 8.03 0.46
C GLN A 606 -14.95 6.86 0.97
N ASN A 607 -13.62 6.95 0.86
CA ASN A 607 -12.68 5.94 1.35
C ASN A 607 -11.33 6.59 1.73
N ILE A 608 -10.51 5.83 2.45
CA ILE A 608 -9.20 6.29 2.94
C ILE A 608 -8.09 6.31 1.87
N PHE A 609 -8.32 5.67 0.72
CA PHE A 609 -7.30 5.40 -0.29
C PHE A 609 -7.27 6.46 -1.42
N THR A 610 -8.39 7.13 -1.66
CA THR A 610 -8.57 8.10 -2.75
C THR A 610 -7.96 9.44 -2.38
N GLU A 611 -7.01 9.89 -3.21
CA GLU A 611 -6.22 11.11 -2.96
C GLU A 611 -6.33 12.09 -4.14
N TRP A 612 -6.02 13.36 -3.88
CA TRP A 612 -5.92 14.35 -4.95
C TRP A 612 -4.59 14.20 -5.68
N HIS A 613 -4.63 14.06 -7.00
CA HIS A 613 -3.41 14.00 -7.81
C HIS A 613 -3.12 15.35 -8.48
N SER A 614 -2.00 15.98 -8.12
CA SER A 614 -1.63 17.32 -8.60
C SER A 614 -1.42 17.40 -10.12
N ARG A 615 -0.76 16.39 -10.72
CA ARG A 615 -0.48 16.32 -12.17
C ARG A 615 -1.73 16.11 -13.03
N TYR A 616 -2.63 15.20 -12.63
CA TYR A 616 -3.79 14.81 -13.45
C TYR A 616 -5.05 15.63 -13.16
N GLY A 617 -5.13 16.29 -12.00
CA GLY A 617 -6.29 17.10 -11.60
C GLY A 617 -7.49 16.22 -11.25
N GLY A 618 -7.90 16.26 -9.99
CA GLY A 618 -9.02 15.46 -9.47
C GLY A 618 -8.60 14.45 -8.42
N ARG A 619 -9.61 13.80 -7.82
CA ARG A 619 -9.43 12.70 -6.87
C ARG A 619 -9.50 11.36 -7.57
N GLY A 620 -8.63 10.44 -7.15
CA GLY A 620 -8.57 9.11 -7.73
C GLY A 620 -7.52 8.24 -7.07
N ILE A 621 -7.27 7.11 -7.71
CA ILE A 621 -6.26 6.13 -7.36
C ILE A 621 -5.32 5.96 -8.56
N LEU A 622 -4.13 5.42 -8.32
CA LEU A 622 -3.26 4.97 -9.39
C LEU A 622 -3.46 3.46 -9.58
N ILE A 623 -3.47 3.00 -10.82
CA ILE A 623 -3.27 1.58 -11.15
C ILE A 623 -1.90 1.46 -11.78
N TYR A 624 -1.03 0.67 -11.15
CA TYR A 624 0.29 0.36 -11.64
C TYR A 624 0.22 -0.92 -12.46
N TRP A 625 0.69 -0.86 -13.70
CA TRP A 625 0.60 -1.95 -14.67
C TRP A 625 1.98 -2.54 -14.92
N HIS A 626 2.04 -3.84 -15.18
CA HIS A 626 3.21 -4.52 -15.74
C HIS A 626 2.79 -5.14 -17.07
N ILE A 627 3.36 -4.65 -18.16
CA ILE A 627 2.94 -5.00 -19.53
C ILE A 627 4.12 -5.64 -20.26
N GLU A 628 3.93 -6.85 -20.76
CA GLU A 628 4.90 -7.54 -21.62
C GLU A 628 4.97 -6.87 -23.01
N ARG A 629 6.15 -6.93 -23.64
CA ARG A 629 6.40 -6.34 -24.96
C ARG A 629 5.46 -6.91 -26.03
N GLY A 630 4.38 -6.20 -26.28
CA GLY A 630 3.41 -6.54 -27.33
C GLY A 630 2.03 -6.01 -27.01
N SER A 631 1.51 -6.31 -25.81
CA SER A 631 0.23 -5.77 -25.27
C SER A 631 -0.30 -6.50 -24.02
N MET A 632 0.32 -7.57 -23.53
CA MET A 632 -0.28 -8.36 -22.44
C MET A 632 0.04 -7.79 -21.07
N VAL A 633 -1.00 -7.51 -20.28
CA VAL A 633 -0.85 -7.18 -18.85
C VAL A 633 -0.56 -8.46 -18.09
N VAL A 634 0.60 -8.54 -17.44
CA VAL A 634 0.98 -9.70 -16.60
C VAL A 634 0.63 -9.49 -15.14
N HIS A 635 0.60 -8.24 -14.69
CA HIS A 635 0.25 -7.88 -13.33
C HIS A 635 -0.30 -6.46 -13.28
N SER A 636 -1.16 -6.20 -12.30
CA SER A 636 -1.61 -4.86 -11.98
C SER A 636 -1.98 -4.73 -10.52
N GLN A 637 -1.80 -3.55 -9.95
CA GLN A 637 -2.16 -3.27 -8.57
C GLN A 637 -2.54 -1.81 -8.35
N THR A 638 -3.34 -1.56 -7.33
CA THR A 638 -3.75 -0.21 -6.96
C THR A 638 -2.72 0.45 -6.04
N LEU A 639 -2.42 1.72 -6.29
CA LEU A 639 -1.55 2.54 -5.46
C LEU A 639 -2.25 3.85 -5.06
N ARG A 640 -1.88 4.37 -3.89
CA ARG A 640 -2.22 5.76 -3.52
C ARG A 640 -1.43 6.71 -4.42
N ALA A 641 -1.98 7.91 -4.65
CA ALA A 641 -1.31 8.92 -5.47
C ALA A 641 0.06 9.32 -4.92
N SER A 642 0.28 9.18 -3.61
CA SER A 642 1.57 9.47 -2.96
C SER A 642 2.48 8.26 -2.75
N ALA A 643 2.11 7.06 -3.21
CA ALA A 643 2.89 5.85 -2.95
C ALA A 643 4.18 5.78 -3.81
N SER A 644 5.17 5.02 -3.33
CA SER A 644 6.39 4.77 -4.11
C SER A 644 6.10 3.76 -5.23
N GLU A 645 6.44 4.13 -6.46
CA GLU A 645 6.33 3.24 -7.62
C GLU A 645 7.37 2.11 -7.61
N VAL A 646 8.48 2.27 -6.88
CA VAL A 646 9.55 1.26 -6.80
C VAL A 646 9.06 -0.01 -6.11
N HIS A 647 8.35 0.12 -4.98
CA HIS A 647 7.75 -1.02 -4.30
C HIS A 647 6.78 -1.75 -5.23
N ALA A 648 5.91 -1.00 -5.92
CA ALA A 648 4.93 -1.56 -6.83
C ALA A 648 5.59 -2.30 -8.00
N MET A 649 6.66 -1.71 -8.53
CA MET A 649 7.44 -2.34 -9.58
C MET A 649 8.01 -3.69 -9.13
N ILE A 650 8.61 -3.76 -7.94
CA ILE A 650 9.21 -4.98 -7.39
C ILE A 650 8.12 -6.03 -7.17
N GLU A 651 7.02 -5.64 -6.53
CA GLU A 651 5.90 -6.55 -6.23
C GLU A 651 5.39 -7.24 -7.50
N GLY A 652 5.12 -6.49 -8.58
CA GLY A 652 4.62 -7.12 -9.81
C GLY A 652 5.68 -7.90 -10.59
N ALA A 653 6.97 -7.56 -10.47
CA ALA A 653 8.03 -8.37 -11.08
C ALA A 653 8.21 -9.72 -10.39
N VAL A 654 7.94 -9.81 -9.09
CA VAL A 654 8.10 -11.04 -8.29
C VAL A 654 6.80 -11.84 -8.20
N ARG A 655 5.65 -11.17 -8.13
CA ARG A 655 4.33 -11.78 -7.82
C ARG A 655 3.33 -11.72 -8.96
N HIS A 656 3.77 -11.57 -10.21
CA HIS A 656 2.86 -11.61 -11.36
C HIS A 656 2.10 -12.94 -11.49
N GLY A 657 2.69 -14.06 -11.07
CA GLY A 657 2.04 -15.38 -11.03
C GLY A 657 1.80 -16.04 -12.40
N THR A 658 2.14 -15.36 -13.50
CA THR A 658 2.12 -15.93 -14.86
C THR A 658 3.30 -16.88 -15.11
N THR A 659 3.26 -17.64 -16.20
CA THR A 659 4.35 -18.54 -16.62
C THR A 659 5.56 -17.82 -17.22
N MET A 660 5.43 -16.51 -17.45
CA MET A 660 6.52 -15.67 -17.97
C MET A 660 7.60 -15.49 -16.91
N LYS A 661 8.88 -15.52 -17.30
CA LYS A 661 9.98 -15.15 -16.41
C LYS A 661 10.36 -13.69 -16.64
N VAL A 662 10.28 -12.87 -15.60
CA VAL A 662 10.71 -11.46 -15.67
C VAL A 662 12.19 -11.36 -15.36
N GLU A 663 12.99 -10.96 -16.34
CA GLU A 663 14.43 -10.72 -16.25
C GLU A 663 14.78 -9.23 -16.31
N GLY A 664 13.85 -8.39 -16.80
CA GLY A 664 14.04 -6.93 -16.78
C GLY A 664 12.73 -6.15 -16.68
N ASN A 665 12.79 -5.00 -16.03
CA ASN A 665 11.63 -4.12 -15.86
C ASN A 665 11.95 -2.67 -16.25
N TYR A 666 11.27 -2.19 -17.29
CA TYR A 666 11.33 -0.81 -17.75
C TYR A 666 10.40 0.07 -16.92
N VAL A 667 10.97 1.09 -16.29
CA VAL A 667 10.22 2.08 -15.48
C VAL A 667 10.49 3.49 -15.98
N ASP A 668 9.70 4.46 -15.54
CA ASP A 668 9.97 5.87 -15.78
C ASP A 668 11.05 6.42 -14.82
N SER A 669 11.25 7.74 -14.81
CA SER A 669 12.25 8.35 -13.93
C SER A 669 11.91 8.30 -12.43
N HIS A 670 10.65 8.08 -12.05
CA HIS A 670 10.26 7.95 -10.64
C HIS A 670 10.62 6.56 -10.06
N GLY A 671 10.74 5.55 -10.93
CA GLY A 671 11.25 4.22 -10.55
C GLY A 671 12.77 4.15 -10.35
N GLN A 672 13.52 5.19 -10.74
CA GLN A 672 14.97 5.25 -10.60
C GLN A 672 15.38 5.60 -9.16
N THR A 673 15.60 4.59 -8.31
CA THR A 673 16.12 4.77 -6.95
C THR A 673 17.25 3.78 -6.64
N GLU A 674 18.19 4.18 -5.79
CA GLU A 674 19.31 3.33 -5.37
C GLU A 674 18.82 2.06 -4.68
N ILE A 675 17.76 2.17 -3.86
CA ILE A 675 17.11 1.03 -3.21
C ILE A 675 16.52 0.08 -4.27
N GLY A 676 15.84 0.63 -5.29
CA GLY A 676 15.29 -0.16 -6.39
C GLY A 676 16.35 -0.98 -7.12
N PHE A 677 17.47 -0.35 -7.48
CA PHE A 677 18.62 -1.05 -8.11
C PHE A 677 19.23 -2.11 -7.19
N GLY A 678 19.41 -1.81 -5.90
CA GLY A 678 19.95 -2.77 -4.95
C GLY A 678 19.06 -4.00 -4.81
N VAL A 679 17.75 -3.80 -4.64
CA VAL A 679 16.79 -4.90 -4.47
C VAL A 679 16.60 -5.69 -5.77
N SER A 680 16.52 -5.05 -6.93
CA SER A 680 16.38 -5.78 -8.21
C SER A 680 17.60 -6.68 -8.47
N ARG A 681 18.82 -6.19 -8.16
CA ARG A 681 20.05 -6.99 -8.27
C ARG A 681 20.06 -8.19 -7.33
N LEU A 682 19.55 -8.03 -6.11
CA LEU A 682 19.40 -9.13 -5.16
C LEU A 682 18.37 -10.17 -5.62
N LEU A 683 17.28 -9.73 -6.25
CA LEU A 683 16.21 -10.59 -6.77
C LEU A 683 16.53 -11.20 -8.14
N GLY A 684 17.58 -10.73 -8.83
CA GLY A 684 18.07 -11.32 -10.08
C GLY A 684 17.36 -10.84 -11.34
N PHE A 685 16.84 -9.61 -11.34
CA PHE A 685 16.30 -8.96 -12.55
C PHE A 685 16.83 -7.53 -12.70
N ASP A 686 16.84 -7.04 -13.93
CA ASP A 686 17.38 -5.73 -14.29
C ASP A 686 16.33 -4.63 -14.13
N LEU A 687 16.70 -3.56 -13.42
CA LEU A 687 15.93 -2.32 -13.39
C LEU A 687 16.38 -1.44 -14.56
N LEU A 688 15.47 -1.15 -15.49
CA LEU A 688 15.76 -0.47 -16.75
C LEU A 688 15.03 0.88 -16.82
N PRO A 689 15.43 1.90 -16.02
CA PRO A 689 14.69 3.15 -15.95
C PRO A 689 14.94 4.03 -17.18
N ARG A 690 13.88 4.66 -17.67
CA ARG A 690 13.98 5.78 -18.59
C ARG A 690 14.36 7.05 -17.83
N ILE A 691 15.63 7.41 -17.90
CA ILE A 691 16.18 8.59 -17.21
C ILE A 691 15.96 9.85 -18.04
N LYS A 692 14.95 10.67 -17.67
CA LYS A 692 14.61 11.92 -18.39
C LYS A 692 15.72 12.97 -18.32
N GLN A 693 16.46 13.05 -17.22
CA GLN A 693 17.55 14.02 -17.00
C GLN A 693 18.92 13.34 -16.91
N ILE A 694 19.22 12.44 -17.85
CA ILE A 694 20.48 11.67 -17.84
C ILE A 694 21.72 12.55 -17.83
N ASN A 695 21.64 13.74 -18.41
CA ASN A 695 22.68 14.76 -18.38
C ASN A 695 23.12 15.15 -16.95
N LYS A 696 22.24 15.02 -15.95
CA LYS A 696 22.54 15.34 -14.56
C LYS A 696 23.00 14.13 -13.73
N VAL A 697 22.86 12.92 -14.26
CA VAL A 697 23.28 11.70 -13.56
C VAL A 697 24.80 11.66 -13.47
N LYS A 698 25.29 11.14 -12.34
CA LYS A 698 26.71 10.91 -12.10
C LYS A 698 26.99 9.41 -12.03
N LEU A 699 28.12 9.02 -12.59
CA LEU A 699 28.67 7.67 -12.48
C LEU A 699 29.50 7.60 -11.19
N TYR A 700 29.28 6.58 -10.37
CA TYR A 700 30.06 6.40 -9.15
C TYR A 700 31.43 5.76 -9.47
N ARG A 701 32.45 6.10 -8.69
CA ARG A 701 33.70 5.33 -8.65
C ARG A 701 33.49 4.07 -7.80
N VAL A 702 34.25 3.01 -8.07
CA VAL A 702 34.12 1.75 -7.34
C VAL A 702 34.68 1.91 -5.93
N GLU A 703 35.85 2.53 -5.80
CA GLU A 703 36.48 2.83 -4.51
C GLU A 703 37.03 4.25 -4.42
N SER A 704 37.26 4.70 -3.19
CA SER A 704 37.96 5.94 -2.90
C SER A 704 39.42 5.84 -3.37
N GLY A 705 39.90 6.83 -4.13
CA GLY A 705 41.28 6.87 -4.64
C GLY A 705 41.43 6.50 -6.12
N GLU A 706 40.39 6.00 -6.77
CA GLU A 706 40.39 5.62 -8.20
C GLU A 706 40.09 6.81 -9.14
N SER A 707 40.61 8.02 -8.87
CA SER A 707 40.22 9.22 -9.64
C SER A 707 40.68 9.22 -11.09
N ASP A 708 41.77 8.53 -11.38
CA ASP A 708 42.51 8.69 -12.64
C ASP A 708 42.36 7.48 -13.57
N LEU A 709 41.63 6.43 -13.15
CA LEU A 709 41.46 5.20 -13.94
C LEU A 709 40.64 5.42 -15.22
N TYR A 710 39.68 6.34 -15.20
CA TYR A 710 38.74 6.56 -16.32
C TYR A 710 38.78 8.00 -16.82
N PRO A 711 39.90 8.45 -17.43
CA PRO A 711 40.14 9.85 -17.75
C PRO A 711 39.09 10.47 -18.67
N ARG A 712 38.47 9.66 -19.55
CA ARG A 712 37.44 10.15 -20.49
C ARG A 712 36.05 10.26 -19.85
N LEU A 713 35.84 9.64 -18.70
CA LEU A 713 34.57 9.65 -17.97
C LEU A 713 34.55 10.71 -16.85
N THR A 714 35.72 11.24 -16.45
CA THR A 714 35.91 12.19 -15.34
C THR A 714 34.81 13.26 -15.19
N PRO A 715 34.34 13.94 -16.25
CA PRO A 715 33.28 14.97 -16.13
C PRO A 715 31.95 14.45 -15.57
N ALA A 716 31.65 13.17 -15.78
CA ALA A 716 30.45 12.49 -15.32
C ALA A 716 30.64 11.72 -14.00
N MET A 717 31.87 11.59 -13.48
CA MET A 717 32.17 10.79 -12.29
C MET A 717 31.86 11.52 -10.97
N THR A 718 31.56 10.76 -9.91
CA THR A 718 31.47 11.22 -8.52
C THR A 718 32.14 10.22 -7.56
N ARG A 719 32.39 10.64 -6.32
CA ARG A 719 32.93 9.79 -5.25
C ARG A 719 31.90 8.71 -4.85
N PRO A 720 32.35 7.52 -4.39
CA PRO A 720 31.43 6.52 -3.84
C PRO A 720 30.66 7.11 -2.65
N HIS A 721 29.46 6.58 -2.44
CA HIS A 721 28.47 7.12 -1.50
C HIS A 721 28.82 6.87 -0.03
#